data_AF-A0A1A0RD03-F1
#
_entry.id   AF-A0A1A0RD03-F1
#
_cell.length_a   1.000
_cell.length_b   1.000
_cell.length_c   1.000
_cell.angle_alpha   90.00
_cell.angle_beta   90.00
_cell.angle_gamma   90.00
#
_symmetry.space_group_name_H-M   'P 1'
#
loop_
_entity.id
_entity.type
_entity.pdbx_description
1 polymer ?
#
loop_
_entity_poly.entity_id
_entity_poly.type
_entity_poly.pdbx_seq_one_letter_code
_entity_poly.pdbx_strand_id
1 'polypeptide(L)'
;MGAARYVGRVGGLAVALGVGSAVVLGGQALGTPVAAASPGSSDTSSDSPSAPAAEKGPAKDRQSARTSRPATVRAAIKDRPAKLVESGRHRASSTTPKSDVVQSITDRLSEAQAKIEAGLNRHGGSDTGHGATAAEKPEATGPAVAPARGLSFVKPNLPRPLRDHAKTPASVESTNESIDTGLADEPAATAAVTAKAEAAPSPAVQVAPVRGLIETVVNDIARTLAGNSPTAPSTDSPAGWVLLAAARREFSAAAVSPSVSATGGITASPSVGITDGIIHGTTGATSSTGLPLTYTVIGDPSAGGKVRLNTANGTFTFLPYATVVDSGGTEKFTVLVAETTAFDAALQQIPIVGSFVPQVLVIVHQVPIVNDLLAPLIGKSELVDVNVDVGALAPAGTPVAYTVKVTSFDGTPISMNYFPASGLQAGEEAPTIFSGAGLSSAGDTNPYSGGATGVGTFRDAGYNVVTWDSRGEHDSGGILQLDNPFFEGRDVSAMIDYVAKRPGTQLDAANDPRMGMVGPSYGGGIQWVAAGTDNRIDAIVPTISWNSLNSSLYPNEAFKTSYAALLLLSLVTSGANINSQLYSGILTGGLLGVLTPEQQALLAGSGPTALVNKVTAPTLIIQGTVDVLFPLQQAMDNAQILDANGVPVKMVWFCGGHGNCETPAGDSTEMVESATMSWLDTYVKHKGEAVDDGLPKFQWIDQDGDHYTSDLLPTDPNFTGTPVTASGSGGLLGIVPILGGSGPGAAGIPFGLGDGTKATNAVNVKVTAPSDTNTQIVGAPELTMTYSGIGTSRHVYAQIVDDQTGQVIGNVVTPIPVTLDGKEHTVNIPMEAVAYTLEPGHTATVQITTSATPFLNFTQFGVIDISGVEVSLPTAGPGANVQPATAAREDLVSV
;
A
#
# COMPACT_ATOMS: atom_id res chain seq x y z
N MET A 1 7.36 6.23 25.06
CA MET A 1 6.86 7.56 24.61
C MET A 1 6.40 7.44 23.16
N GLY A 2 5.15 7.07 22.90
CA GLY A 2 4.69 6.68 21.54
C GLY A 2 3.47 7.43 21.03
N ALA A 3 2.30 7.30 21.65
CA ALA A 3 1.05 7.65 20.97
C ALA A 3 0.62 9.15 21.02
N ALA A 4 0.93 9.88 22.09
CA ALA A 4 0.35 11.22 22.31
C ALA A 4 0.87 12.32 21.35
N ARG A 5 1.98 12.09 20.63
CA ARG A 5 2.51 13.04 19.63
C ARG A 5 1.79 12.95 18.29
N TYR A 6 1.04 11.87 18.04
CA TYR A 6 0.39 11.60 16.77
C TYR A 6 -1.08 12.05 16.75
N VAL A 7 -1.78 12.00 17.89
CA VAL A 7 -3.22 12.34 17.98
C VAL A 7 -3.51 13.78 17.51
N GLY A 8 -2.67 14.75 17.86
CA GLY A 8 -2.84 16.14 17.42
C GLY A 8 -2.55 16.39 15.94
N ARG A 9 -1.64 15.61 15.33
CA ARG A 9 -1.30 15.69 13.90
C ARG A 9 -2.33 14.97 13.03
N VAL A 10 -2.84 13.82 13.51
CA VAL A 10 -3.86 13.01 12.85
C VAL A 10 -5.22 13.72 12.85
N GLY A 11 -5.61 14.36 13.95
CA GLY A 11 -6.87 15.13 14.02
C GLY A 11 -6.88 16.36 13.12
N GLY A 12 -5.77 17.12 13.07
CA GLY A 12 -5.64 18.30 12.20
C GLY A 12 -5.60 17.94 10.71
N LEU A 13 -4.93 16.85 10.35
CA LEU A 13 -4.82 16.38 8.97
C LEU A 13 -6.13 15.73 8.47
N ALA A 14 -6.83 14.96 9.31
CA ALA A 14 -8.13 14.38 8.96
C ALA A 14 -9.21 15.46 8.74
N VAL A 15 -9.18 16.54 9.52
CA VAL A 15 -10.08 17.69 9.33
C VAL A 15 -9.69 18.52 8.09
N ALA A 16 -8.38 18.68 7.82
CA ALA A 16 -7.90 19.39 6.63
C ALA A 16 -8.10 18.62 5.30
N LEU A 17 -8.13 17.28 5.35
CA LEU A 17 -8.35 16.39 4.19
C LEU A 17 -9.83 15.99 4.01
N GLY A 18 -10.77 16.60 4.76
CA GLY A 18 -12.21 16.32 4.58
C GLY A 18 -12.70 14.97 5.13
N VAL A 19 -11.89 14.28 5.96
CA VAL A 19 -12.22 12.99 6.60
C VAL A 19 -12.97 13.19 7.94
N GLY A 20 -13.39 14.42 8.23
CA GLY A 20 -13.97 14.83 9.50
C GLY A 20 -15.41 14.38 9.70
N SER A 21 -15.67 13.06 9.83
CA SER A 21 -16.80 12.46 10.55
C SER A 21 -16.71 10.91 10.62
N ALA A 22 -15.59 10.30 11.02
CA ALA A 22 -15.56 8.86 11.37
C ALA A 22 -14.31 8.37 12.14
N VAL A 23 -13.61 9.22 12.91
CA VAL A 23 -12.38 8.77 13.59
C VAL A 23 -12.64 8.45 15.06
N VAL A 24 -13.06 7.20 15.30
CA VAL A 24 -12.76 6.47 16.53
C VAL A 24 -12.07 5.18 16.09
N LEU A 25 -10.75 5.20 16.00
CA LEU A 25 -9.94 4.04 15.58
C LEU A 25 -9.21 3.44 16.78
N GLY A 26 -9.58 2.22 17.13
CA GLY A 26 -8.73 1.26 17.83
C GLY A 26 -7.79 0.58 16.83
N GLY A 27 -6.55 0.37 17.23
CA GLY A 27 -5.53 -0.26 16.39
C GLY A 27 -5.84 -1.74 16.15
N GLN A 28 -6.00 -2.08 14.88
CA GLN A 28 -5.85 -3.43 14.33
C GLN A 28 -5.00 -3.25 13.07
N ALA A 29 -3.93 -4.05 12.95
CA ALA A 29 -3.11 -4.12 11.76
C ALA A 29 -4.01 -4.54 10.58
N LEU A 30 -4.04 -3.72 9.54
CA LEU A 30 -4.77 -4.00 8.30
C LEU A 30 -3.81 -4.73 7.36
N GLY A 31 -4.19 -5.94 6.95
CA GLY A 31 -3.53 -6.68 5.87
C GLY A 31 -2.93 -8.04 6.26
N THR A 32 -3.77 -9.01 6.60
CA THR A 32 -3.46 -10.43 6.38
C THR A 32 -4.62 -11.02 5.57
N PRO A 33 -4.39 -11.77 4.48
CA PRO A 33 -5.46 -12.53 3.85
C PRO A 33 -6.02 -13.55 4.84
N VAL A 34 -7.32 -13.81 4.72
CA VAL A 34 -8.12 -14.67 5.59
C VAL A 34 -7.41 -16.01 5.80
N ALA A 35 -7.12 -16.32 7.07
CA ALA A 35 -6.49 -17.56 7.47
C ALA A 35 -7.44 -18.76 7.25
N ALA A 36 -6.86 -19.82 6.68
CA ALA A 36 -7.47 -21.13 6.50
C ALA A 36 -7.93 -21.74 7.83
N ALA A 37 -9.06 -22.46 7.79
CA ALA A 37 -9.58 -23.23 8.90
C ALA A 37 -8.70 -24.48 9.17
N SER A 38 -8.39 -24.73 10.45
CA SER A 38 -7.68 -25.92 10.92
C SER A 38 -8.43 -27.22 10.59
N PRO A 39 -7.75 -28.30 10.12
CA PRO A 39 -8.33 -29.64 10.15
C PRO A 39 -8.09 -30.30 11.52
N GLY A 40 -9.17 -30.82 12.09
CA GLY A 40 -9.14 -31.71 13.24
C GLY A 40 -8.55 -33.08 12.89
N SER A 41 -7.94 -33.68 13.90
CA SER A 41 -7.38 -35.03 13.94
C SER A 41 -8.33 -36.13 13.48
N SER A 42 -7.85 -37.03 12.62
CA SER A 42 -8.26 -38.44 12.63
C SER A 42 -7.14 -39.33 12.13
N ASP A 43 -6.65 -40.18 13.03
CA ASP A 43 -5.84 -41.37 12.75
C ASP A 43 -6.55 -42.28 11.74
N THR A 44 -5.82 -42.84 10.77
CA THR A 44 -5.89 -44.28 10.48
C THR A 44 -4.68 -44.73 9.64
N SER A 45 -4.06 -45.78 10.16
CA SER A 45 -2.99 -46.59 9.62
C SER A 45 -3.38 -47.39 8.37
N SER A 46 -2.48 -47.56 7.39
CA SER A 46 -2.21 -48.88 6.77
C SER A 46 -0.94 -48.89 5.92
N ASP A 47 0.01 -49.71 6.38
CA ASP A 47 0.88 -50.66 5.68
C ASP A 47 1.43 -50.37 4.25
N SER A 48 2.77 -50.30 4.22
CA SER A 48 3.66 -50.68 3.09
C SER A 48 3.52 -52.19 2.73
N PRO A 49 4.29 -52.80 1.79
CA PRO A 49 5.37 -52.26 0.94
C PRO A 49 5.33 -52.76 -0.53
N SER A 50 6.24 -52.27 -1.38
CA SER A 50 7.23 -53.10 -2.11
C SER A 50 7.98 -52.30 -3.18
N ALA A 51 9.31 -52.25 -3.04
CA ALA A 51 10.25 -52.08 -4.15
C ALA A 51 10.46 -53.44 -4.85
N PRO A 52 11.06 -53.53 -6.07
CA PRO A 52 12.53 -53.46 -6.15
C PRO A 52 13.15 -52.89 -7.46
N ALA A 53 14.43 -52.51 -7.35
CA ALA A 53 15.57 -52.71 -8.26
C ALA A 53 15.47 -52.22 -9.74
N ALA A 54 16.22 -51.20 -10.14
CA ALA A 54 17.64 -51.21 -10.53
C ALA A 54 17.93 -51.81 -11.92
N GLU A 55 18.32 -50.97 -12.88
CA GLU A 55 19.21 -51.37 -13.96
C GLU A 55 20.07 -50.20 -14.49
N LYS A 56 21.29 -50.56 -14.89
CA LYS A 56 22.44 -49.73 -15.26
C LYS A 56 22.36 -49.25 -16.71
N GLY A 57 23.08 -48.15 -17.02
CA GLY A 57 23.22 -47.53 -18.35
C GLY A 57 23.89 -48.38 -19.45
N PRO A 58 24.36 -47.78 -20.57
CA PRO A 58 25.56 -46.94 -20.50
C PRO A 58 25.66 -45.73 -21.47
N ALA A 59 26.57 -44.84 -21.08
CA ALA A 59 27.43 -43.90 -21.82
C ALA A 59 27.30 -43.72 -23.35
N LYS A 60 27.44 -42.45 -23.77
CA LYS A 60 28.33 -42.07 -24.89
C LYS A 60 28.81 -40.63 -24.83
N ASP A 61 30.13 -40.49 -24.84
CA ASP A 61 30.91 -39.29 -25.13
C ASP A 61 30.46 -38.56 -26.41
N ARG A 62 30.57 -37.23 -26.40
CA ARG A 62 31.15 -36.48 -27.53
C ARG A 62 31.69 -35.12 -27.08
N GLN A 63 33.02 -35.03 -27.11
CA GLN A 63 33.79 -33.80 -27.18
C GLN A 63 33.47 -33.04 -28.48
N SER A 64 33.39 -31.70 -28.40
CA SER A 64 34.03 -30.85 -29.40
C SER A 64 34.46 -29.52 -28.80
N ALA A 65 35.73 -29.22 -29.05
CA ALA A 65 36.47 -28.07 -28.64
C ALA A 65 36.39 -26.93 -29.67
N ARG A 66 36.60 -25.70 -29.18
CA ARG A 66 37.19 -24.47 -29.80
C ARG A 66 36.38 -23.25 -29.33
N THR A 67 36.94 -22.13 -28.85
CA THR A 67 38.32 -21.60 -28.88
C THR A 67 38.43 -20.46 -27.86
N SER A 68 39.57 -20.42 -27.17
CA SER A 68 40.21 -19.31 -26.44
C SER A 68 40.50 -18.11 -27.38
N ARG A 69 40.54 -16.81 -27.02
CA ARG A 69 41.24 -16.00 -25.97
C ARG A 69 41.11 -14.49 -26.41
N PRO A 70 41.63 -13.46 -25.72
CA PRO A 70 41.68 -13.13 -24.28
C PRO A 70 41.30 -11.67 -23.93
N ALA A 71 41.20 -11.44 -22.62
CA ALA A 71 41.21 -10.16 -21.93
C ALA A 71 42.50 -9.32 -22.08
N THR A 72 42.33 -7.99 -22.11
CA THR A 72 43.23 -6.93 -21.59
C THR A 72 42.33 -5.71 -21.43
N VAL A 73 42.16 -5.06 -20.28
CA VAL A 73 43.14 -4.24 -19.57
C VAL A 73 42.67 -4.04 -18.12
N ARG A 74 43.54 -4.35 -17.15
CA ARG A 74 43.46 -3.89 -15.76
C ARG A 74 44.77 -3.17 -15.45
N ALA A 75 44.65 -2.06 -14.71
CA ALA A 75 45.70 -1.30 -14.00
C ALA A 75 46.37 -0.11 -14.73
N ALA A 76 45.94 1.10 -14.32
CA ALA A 76 46.71 2.29 -13.91
C ALA A 76 45.70 3.47 -13.94
N ILE A 77 45.46 4.30 -12.93
CA ILE A 77 46.37 4.97 -12.01
C ILE A 77 45.65 5.21 -10.68
N LYS A 78 46.29 4.74 -9.62
CA LYS A 78 46.11 5.13 -8.23
C LYS A 78 46.85 6.46 -8.04
N ASP A 79 46.32 7.32 -7.17
CA ASP A 79 46.96 8.47 -6.50
C ASP A 79 46.63 9.89 -7.00
N ARG A 80 45.63 10.50 -6.34
CA ARG A 80 45.63 11.91 -5.90
C ARG A 80 44.56 12.12 -4.82
N PRO A 81 44.91 12.17 -3.52
CA PRO A 81 44.03 12.67 -2.48
C PRO A 81 44.30 14.17 -2.19
N ALA A 82 43.33 14.77 -1.50
CA ALA A 82 43.43 16.03 -0.74
C ALA A 82 43.50 17.37 -1.52
N LYS A 83 42.33 17.98 -1.75
CA LYS A 83 42.00 19.38 -1.34
C LYS A 83 40.59 19.76 -1.78
N LEU A 84 39.62 19.47 -0.91
CA LEU A 84 38.36 20.21 -0.72
C LEU A 84 37.67 19.59 0.51
N VAL A 85 38.39 19.68 1.63
CA VAL A 85 37.86 19.46 2.98
C VAL A 85 38.25 20.71 3.75
N GLU A 86 37.45 21.76 3.64
CA GLU A 86 37.28 22.78 4.68
C GLU A 86 36.18 23.76 4.25
N SER A 87 34.93 23.39 4.54
CA SER A 87 33.93 24.28 5.14
C SER A 87 32.67 23.46 5.41
N GLY A 88 32.23 23.41 6.66
CA GLY A 88 30.90 22.89 7.04
C GLY A 88 30.82 21.42 7.51
N ARG A 89 31.75 20.94 8.34
CA ARG A 89 31.52 19.72 9.13
C ARG A 89 30.72 20.04 10.39
N HIS A 90 29.46 19.62 10.44
CA HIS A 90 28.85 19.20 11.71
C HIS A 90 28.79 17.67 11.74
N ARG A 91 29.66 17.09 12.57
CA ARG A 91 29.76 15.66 12.86
C ARG A 91 28.73 15.34 13.95
N ALA A 92 27.66 14.62 13.62
CA ALA A 92 26.88 13.91 14.63
C ALA A 92 27.56 12.56 14.88
N SER A 93 28.09 12.37 16.09
CA SER A 93 28.59 11.10 16.59
C SER A 93 27.39 10.18 16.87
N SER A 94 27.59 8.86 16.77
CA SER A 94 26.58 7.80 17.02
C SER A 94 26.16 7.65 18.50
N THR A 95 26.13 8.76 19.24
CA THR A 95 25.75 8.86 20.65
C THR A 95 24.95 10.13 20.98
N THR A 96 24.45 10.86 19.98
CA THR A 96 23.64 12.07 20.22
C THR A 96 22.25 11.69 20.74
N PRO A 97 21.79 12.24 21.89
CA PRO A 97 20.45 12.01 22.40
C PRO A 97 19.39 12.46 21.39
N LYS A 98 18.31 11.68 21.24
CA LYS A 98 17.20 11.94 20.30
C LYS A 98 16.53 13.33 20.45
N SER A 99 16.84 14.11 21.50
CA SER A 99 16.33 15.47 21.73
C SER A 99 16.90 16.52 20.78
N ASP A 100 18.18 16.42 20.39
CA ASP A 100 18.86 17.51 19.68
C ASP A 100 18.59 17.46 18.17
N VAL A 101 18.28 16.27 17.66
CA VAL A 101 17.79 16.07 16.28
C VAL A 101 16.39 16.67 16.10
N VAL A 102 15.52 16.57 17.12
CA VAL A 102 14.16 17.10 17.13
C VAL A 102 14.15 18.63 17.11
N GLN A 103 15.09 19.27 17.81
CA GLN A 103 15.25 20.72 17.76
C GLN A 103 15.63 21.19 16.35
N SER A 104 16.60 20.53 15.70
CA SER A 104 17.03 20.92 14.34
C SER A 104 15.99 20.66 13.25
N ILE A 105 15.04 19.74 13.47
CA ILE A 105 13.91 19.50 12.55
C ILE A 105 12.83 20.57 12.73
N THR A 106 12.57 20.96 13.99
CA THR A 106 11.61 22.03 14.30
C THR A 106 12.10 23.37 13.75
N ASP A 107 13.38 23.68 13.91
CA ASP A 107 13.99 24.91 13.39
C ASP A 107 13.93 24.97 11.86
N ARG A 108 14.14 23.82 11.18
CA ARG A 108 14.04 23.71 9.71
C ARG A 108 12.61 23.85 9.18
N LEU A 109 11.62 23.32 9.90
CA LEU A 109 10.20 23.49 9.57
C LEU A 109 9.75 24.93 9.74
N SER A 110 10.18 25.60 10.82
CA SER A 110 9.90 27.02 11.04
C SER A 110 10.58 27.92 10.00
N GLU A 111 11.81 27.60 9.58
CA GLU A 111 12.50 28.36 8.53
C GLU A 111 11.85 28.18 7.14
N ALA A 112 11.35 26.98 6.83
CA ALA A 112 10.60 26.71 5.60
C ALA A 112 9.26 27.46 5.58
N GLN A 113 8.53 27.46 6.70
CA GLN A 113 7.27 28.19 6.84
C GLN A 113 7.48 29.71 6.69
N ALA A 114 8.53 30.26 7.31
CA ALA A 114 8.88 31.68 7.17
C ALA A 114 9.24 32.09 5.73
N LYS A 115 9.89 31.20 4.97
CA LYS A 115 10.20 31.44 3.54
C LYS A 115 8.95 31.43 2.65
N ILE A 116 7.97 30.60 2.98
CA ILE A 116 6.68 30.52 2.27
C ILE A 116 5.84 31.79 2.56
N GLU A 117 5.74 32.20 3.83
CA GLU A 117 5.03 33.43 4.22
C GLU A 117 5.69 34.69 3.63
N ALA A 118 7.03 34.73 3.56
CA ALA A 118 7.77 35.82 2.93
C ALA A 118 7.66 35.85 1.39
N GLY A 119 7.29 34.72 0.76
CA GLY A 119 6.99 34.63 -0.67
C GLY A 119 5.56 35.08 -1.00
N LEU A 120 4.60 34.74 -0.14
CA LEU A 120 3.18 35.10 -0.28
C LEU A 120 2.93 36.61 -0.09
N ASN A 121 3.68 37.26 0.81
CA ASN A 121 3.55 38.70 1.06
C ASN A 121 4.21 39.62 0.01
N ARG A 122 4.84 39.07 -1.05
CA ARG A 122 5.45 39.89 -2.13
C ARG A 122 4.55 40.10 -3.35
N HIS A 123 3.34 39.55 -3.37
CA HIS A 123 2.40 39.70 -4.48
C HIS A 123 0.99 40.17 -4.07
N GLY A 124 0.93 41.10 -3.12
CA GLY A 124 -0.32 41.77 -2.76
C GLY A 124 -0.06 43.18 -2.23
N GLY A 125 0.02 44.16 -3.13
CA GLY A 125 0.17 45.57 -2.76
C GLY A 125 -0.01 46.48 -3.98
N SER A 126 -1.27 46.87 -4.23
CA SER A 126 -1.66 47.85 -5.24
C SER A 126 -1.30 49.26 -4.82
N ASP A 127 -0.61 49.96 -5.73
CA ASP A 127 -0.24 51.38 -5.70
C ASP A 127 -1.44 52.33 -5.52
N THR A 128 -1.32 53.29 -4.59
CA THR A 128 -1.97 54.60 -4.68
C THR A 128 -1.01 55.72 -4.24
N GLY A 129 -0.49 56.46 -5.24
CA GLY A 129 -0.53 57.92 -5.30
C GLY A 129 0.35 58.81 -4.38
N HIS A 130 1.32 59.46 -5.05
CA HIS A 130 1.75 60.88 -4.94
C HIS A 130 2.90 61.30 -3.98
N GLY A 131 3.99 61.83 -4.58
CA GLY A 131 4.62 63.08 -4.12
C GLY A 131 6.16 63.17 -4.05
N ALA A 132 6.81 63.55 -5.17
CA ALA A 132 8.00 64.43 -5.34
C ALA A 132 9.30 64.20 -4.50
N THR A 133 10.52 64.06 -5.04
CA THR A 133 11.32 65.07 -5.80
C THR A 133 12.70 64.51 -6.23
N ALA A 134 13.22 65.02 -7.37
CA ALA A 134 14.63 65.18 -7.84
C ALA A 134 15.62 63.96 -7.80
N ALA A 135 15.97 63.34 -8.93
CA ALA A 135 16.94 63.73 -10.00
C ALA A 135 18.43 63.48 -9.66
N GLU A 136 19.03 62.43 -10.25
CA GLU A 136 20.19 62.52 -11.18
C GLU A 136 20.61 61.13 -11.73
N LYS A 137 21.01 61.11 -13.00
CA LYS A 137 21.52 59.98 -13.83
C LYS A 137 23.06 60.12 -13.90
N PRO A 138 23.88 59.06 -14.13
CA PRO A 138 24.24 58.66 -15.51
C PRO A 138 24.52 57.13 -15.65
N GLU A 139 24.06 56.45 -16.70
CA GLU A 139 24.76 56.09 -17.96
C GLU A 139 25.10 54.60 -18.07
N ALA A 140 25.14 54.17 -19.33
CA ALA A 140 25.11 52.80 -19.82
C ALA A 140 26.50 52.27 -20.20
N THR A 141 26.68 50.95 -20.14
CA THR A 141 27.62 50.22 -21.00
C THR A 141 27.05 48.83 -21.34
N GLY A 142 26.88 48.55 -22.64
CA GLY A 142 26.61 47.21 -23.20
C GLY A 142 27.90 46.43 -23.50
N PRO A 143 27.88 45.43 -24.41
CA PRO A 143 27.88 43.99 -24.05
C PRO A 143 29.05 43.17 -24.65
N ALA A 144 29.23 41.90 -24.21
CA ALA A 144 30.15 40.94 -24.85
C ALA A 144 29.71 39.44 -24.74
N VAL A 145 29.06 38.96 -25.81
CA VAL A 145 29.26 37.75 -26.67
C VAL A 145 29.93 36.44 -26.14
N ALA A 146 29.11 35.36 -26.11
CA ALA A 146 29.25 33.96 -26.60
C ALA A 146 30.24 32.93 -25.97
N PRO A 147 30.14 31.59 -26.23
CA PRO A 147 29.16 30.84 -27.05
C PRO A 147 28.57 29.54 -26.44
N ALA A 148 27.45 29.10 -27.03
CA ALA A 148 26.88 27.76 -26.92
C ALA A 148 27.45 26.82 -28.01
N ARG A 149 27.64 25.53 -27.70
CA ARG A 149 27.79 24.43 -28.67
C ARG A 149 26.62 23.47 -28.51
N GLY A 150 25.93 23.22 -29.62
CA GLY A 150 24.74 22.38 -29.69
C GLY A 150 25.01 20.89 -29.86
N LEU A 151 23.95 20.12 -29.67
CA LEU A 151 23.74 18.80 -30.26
C LEU A 151 22.31 18.76 -30.81
N SER A 152 22.22 18.34 -32.06
CA SER A 152 21.00 18.19 -32.85
C SER A 152 20.40 16.81 -32.59
N PHE A 153 19.07 16.75 -32.42
CA PHE A 153 18.30 15.54 -32.66
C PHE A 153 17.13 15.85 -33.60
N VAL A 154 16.95 14.91 -34.52
CA VAL A 154 16.07 14.90 -35.69
C VAL A 154 14.60 14.75 -35.28
N LYS A 155 13.71 15.54 -35.85
CA LYS A 155 12.24 15.40 -35.74
C LYS A 155 11.73 14.41 -36.80
N PRO A 156 10.82 13.47 -36.45
CA PRO A 156 9.98 12.81 -37.44
C PRO A 156 8.78 13.70 -37.82
N ASN A 157 8.51 13.78 -39.12
CA ASN A 157 7.40 14.52 -39.73
C ASN A 157 6.05 13.80 -39.51
N LEU A 158 5.05 14.56 -39.05
CA LEU A 158 3.63 14.23 -39.24
C LEU A 158 3.18 14.65 -40.65
N PRO A 159 2.29 13.90 -41.32
CA PRO A 159 1.54 14.40 -42.46
C PRO A 159 0.12 14.87 -42.04
N ARG A 160 -0.13 16.17 -42.21
CA ARG A 160 -1.43 16.76 -42.61
C ARG A 160 -1.12 17.72 -43.76
N PRO A 161 -1.94 17.81 -44.81
CA PRO A 161 -2.99 18.83 -44.75
C PRO A 161 -4.26 18.49 -45.57
N LEU A 162 -5.36 19.20 -45.26
CA LEU A 162 -6.11 19.99 -46.24
C LEU A 162 -7.09 20.90 -45.47
N ARG A 163 -6.85 22.22 -45.57
CA ARG A 163 -7.79 23.30 -45.27
C ARG A 163 -8.32 23.79 -46.61
N ASP A 164 -9.59 24.18 -46.66
CA ASP A 164 -10.02 25.25 -47.57
C ASP A 164 -11.23 26.05 -47.04
N HIS A 165 -11.09 27.37 -47.23
CA HIS A 165 -12.07 28.45 -47.46
C HIS A 165 -13.26 28.65 -46.49
N ALA A 166 -13.30 29.73 -45.69
CA ALA A 166 -13.51 31.15 -46.00
C ALA A 166 -14.99 31.60 -45.97
N LYS A 167 -15.33 32.48 -44.99
CA LYS A 167 -15.98 33.80 -45.18
C LYS A 167 -16.60 34.33 -43.88
N THR A 168 -16.21 35.54 -43.51
CA THR A 168 -17.05 36.51 -42.77
C THR A 168 -17.66 37.46 -43.80
N PRO A 169 -18.83 38.08 -43.54
CA PRO A 169 -18.76 39.50 -43.14
C PRO A 169 -19.85 39.99 -42.16
N ALA A 170 -19.49 41.09 -41.48
CA ALA A 170 -20.27 42.30 -41.16
C ALA A 170 -21.39 42.32 -40.06
N SER A 171 -21.02 42.97 -38.95
CA SER A 171 -21.67 44.10 -38.23
C SER A 171 -23.09 44.57 -38.56
N VAL A 172 -23.94 44.71 -37.51
CA VAL A 172 -24.88 45.83 -37.18
C VAL A 172 -25.16 45.71 -35.65
N GLU A 173 -24.68 46.61 -34.78
CA GLU A 173 -25.28 47.87 -34.28
C GLU A 173 -26.46 47.72 -33.29
N SER A 174 -26.23 48.26 -32.09
CA SER A 174 -27.06 48.69 -30.94
C SER A 174 -28.58 48.44 -30.90
N THR A 175 -29.09 48.16 -29.68
CA THR A 175 -29.88 49.13 -28.87
C THR A 175 -30.11 48.60 -27.44
N ASN A 176 -29.88 49.49 -26.47
CA ASN A 176 -30.41 49.42 -25.11
C ASN A 176 -31.94 49.56 -25.13
N GLU A 177 -32.64 48.85 -24.25
CA GLU A 177 -33.82 49.42 -23.60
C GLU A 177 -34.04 48.80 -22.22
N SER A 178 -33.96 49.65 -21.20
CA SER A 178 -34.44 49.46 -19.85
C SER A 178 -35.89 49.94 -19.78
N ILE A 179 -36.80 49.15 -19.20
CA ILE A 179 -38.09 49.65 -18.71
C ILE A 179 -38.29 49.21 -17.27
N ASP A 180 -38.54 50.22 -16.45
CA ASP A 180 -38.87 50.25 -15.04
C ASP A 180 -40.41 50.23 -14.84
N THR A 181 -40.79 50.01 -13.58
CA THR A 181 -42.03 50.38 -12.87
C THR A 181 -43.11 49.31 -12.65
N GLY A 182 -43.52 49.18 -11.39
CA GLY A 182 -44.92 48.85 -11.06
C GLY A 182 -45.16 48.09 -9.76
N LEU A 183 -45.35 48.83 -8.66
CA LEU A 183 -45.70 48.39 -7.30
C LEU A 183 -47.18 47.98 -7.09
N ALA A 184 -47.42 47.42 -5.89
CA ALA A 184 -48.68 47.22 -5.12
C ALA A 184 -49.38 45.86 -5.31
N ASP A 185 -49.91 45.17 -4.30
CA ASP A 185 -50.26 45.52 -2.92
C ASP A 185 -50.40 44.22 -2.08
N GLU A 186 -50.18 44.31 -0.77
CA GLU A 186 -50.42 43.22 0.21
C GLU A 186 -51.82 43.36 0.85
N PRO A 187 -52.31 42.39 1.66
CA PRO A 187 -52.29 42.70 3.10
C PRO A 187 -52.14 41.51 4.08
N ALA A 188 -51.35 41.79 5.12
CA ALA A 188 -51.65 41.74 6.57
C ALA A 188 -51.66 40.37 7.28
N ALA A 189 -50.71 40.09 8.21
CA ALA A 189 -50.55 40.57 9.61
C ALA A 189 -51.03 39.48 10.60
N THR A 190 -50.39 39.14 11.73
CA THR A 190 -49.72 39.92 12.80
C THR A 190 -48.77 38.98 13.60
N ALA A 191 -47.50 39.35 13.87
CA ALA A 191 -46.95 40.08 15.04
C ALA A 191 -46.76 39.22 16.31
N ALA A 192 -45.76 39.35 17.19
CA ALA A 192 -44.44 40.00 17.33
C ALA A 192 -43.87 39.42 18.67
N VAL A 193 -42.59 39.47 19.04
CA VAL A 193 -41.91 40.61 19.67
C VAL A 193 -40.43 40.24 19.92
N THR A 194 -39.56 41.18 19.57
CA THR A 194 -38.12 41.29 19.83
C THR A 194 -37.78 41.70 21.28
N ALA A 195 -36.63 41.22 21.78
CA ALA A 195 -35.82 41.97 22.75
C ALA A 195 -34.33 41.84 22.41
N LYS A 196 -33.65 42.99 22.41
CA LYS A 196 -32.24 43.22 22.04
C LYS A 196 -31.41 43.39 23.32
N ALA A 197 -30.22 42.80 23.40
CA ALA A 197 -29.15 43.21 24.32
C ALA A 197 -27.78 42.85 23.74
N GLU A 198 -26.82 43.76 23.88
CA GLU A 198 -25.49 43.77 23.27
C GLU A 198 -24.38 43.66 24.34
N ALA A 199 -23.34 42.87 24.02
CA ALA A 199 -21.93 42.86 24.46
C ALA A 199 -21.49 42.36 25.87
N ALA A 200 -20.70 41.26 25.86
CA ALA A 200 -19.42 41.10 26.56
C ALA A 200 -18.58 39.95 25.91
N PRO A 201 -17.23 40.02 25.87
CA PRO A 201 -16.39 39.09 25.10
C PRO A 201 -16.18 37.74 25.81
N SER A 202 -16.23 36.64 25.05
CA SER A 202 -15.81 35.31 25.53
C SER A 202 -14.28 35.23 25.62
N PRO A 203 -13.71 34.65 26.70
CA PRO A 203 -12.27 34.50 26.85
C PRO A 203 -11.71 33.41 25.94
N ALA A 204 -10.52 33.66 25.43
CA ALA A 204 -9.71 32.71 24.66
C ALA A 204 -9.45 31.43 25.48
N VAL A 205 -9.73 30.27 24.89
CA VAL A 205 -9.34 28.97 25.44
C VAL A 205 -7.82 28.82 25.26
N GLN A 206 -7.07 29.00 26.34
CA GLN A 206 -5.67 28.61 26.40
C GLN A 206 -5.58 27.08 26.53
N VAL A 207 -5.03 26.43 25.51
CA VAL A 207 -4.70 25.00 25.54
C VAL A 207 -3.40 24.83 26.34
N ALA A 208 -3.50 24.41 27.59
CA ALA A 208 -2.35 23.99 28.38
C ALA A 208 -1.78 22.66 27.82
N PRO A 209 -0.44 22.45 27.83
CA PRO A 209 0.17 21.27 27.22
C PRO A 209 -0.11 19.98 28.02
N VAL A 210 -0.48 18.92 27.30
CA VAL A 210 -0.86 17.57 27.75
C VAL A 210 0.21 16.85 28.60
N ARG A 211 1.43 17.40 28.74
CA ARG A 211 2.42 16.91 29.73
C ARG A 211 1.90 17.01 31.17
N GLY A 212 1.13 18.07 31.47
CA GLY A 212 0.57 18.27 32.81
C GLY A 212 -0.41 17.16 33.20
N LEU A 213 -1.18 16.61 32.26
CA LEU A 213 -2.25 15.65 32.60
C LEU A 213 -1.71 14.28 33.01
N ILE A 214 -0.62 13.80 32.39
CA ILE A 214 -0.02 12.49 32.71
C ILE A 214 0.77 12.56 34.02
N GLU A 215 1.54 13.63 34.25
CA GLU A 215 2.17 13.85 35.55
C GLU A 215 1.15 14.10 36.66
N THR A 216 0.02 14.76 36.36
CA THR A 216 -1.04 14.99 37.35
C THR A 216 -1.79 13.70 37.66
N VAL A 217 -2.09 12.85 36.68
CA VAL A 217 -2.76 11.55 36.91
C VAL A 217 -1.84 10.57 37.63
N VAL A 218 -0.55 10.48 37.27
CA VAL A 218 0.41 9.61 37.97
C VAL A 218 0.67 10.12 39.40
N ASN A 219 0.79 11.45 39.60
CA ASN A 219 0.93 12.02 40.94
C ASN A 219 -0.36 11.94 41.76
N ASP A 220 -1.54 12.03 41.16
CA ASP A 220 -2.82 11.90 41.86
C ASP A 220 -3.09 10.44 42.23
N ILE A 221 -2.74 9.47 41.39
CA ILE A 221 -2.78 8.05 41.73
C ILE A 221 -1.78 7.76 42.87
N ALA A 222 -0.54 8.25 42.78
CA ALA A 222 0.46 8.10 43.84
C ALA A 222 0.04 8.77 45.16
N ARG A 223 -0.66 9.92 45.13
CA ARG A 223 -1.22 10.58 46.32
C ARG A 223 -2.46 9.90 46.89
N THR A 224 -3.26 9.25 46.03
CA THR A 224 -4.44 8.49 46.44
C THR A 224 -4.04 7.18 47.14
N LEU A 225 -2.95 6.55 46.69
CA LEU A 225 -2.33 5.39 47.35
C LEU A 225 -1.54 5.74 48.63
N ALA A 226 -1.20 7.01 48.84
CA ALA A 226 -0.62 7.53 50.07
C ALA A 226 -1.64 7.81 51.20
N GLY A 227 -2.90 7.37 51.05
CA GLY A 227 -3.91 7.36 52.12
C GLY A 227 -4.82 8.60 52.20
N ASN A 228 -4.84 9.47 51.19
CA ASN A 228 -5.80 10.58 51.12
C ASN A 228 -6.83 10.34 50.00
N SER A 229 -8.12 10.39 50.34
CA SER A 229 -9.24 10.23 49.40
C SER A 229 -9.19 11.27 48.27
N PRO A 230 -9.60 10.92 47.04
CA PRO A 230 -9.59 11.86 45.92
C PRO A 230 -10.55 13.02 46.15
N THR A 231 -10.19 14.21 45.66
CA THR A 231 -11.05 15.39 45.69
C THR A 231 -12.19 15.19 44.69
N ALA A 232 -13.44 15.48 45.09
CA ALA A 232 -14.62 15.28 44.23
C ALA A 232 -14.55 16.12 42.94
N PRO A 233 -15.07 15.62 41.80
CA PRO A 233 -15.15 16.40 40.56
C PRO A 233 -15.99 17.67 40.74
N SER A 234 -15.67 18.74 40.00
CA SER A 234 -16.49 19.97 40.01
C SER A 234 -17.90 19.68 39.51
N THR A 235 -18.87 20.49 39.97
CA THR A 235 -20.31 20.33 39.73
C THR A 235 -20.74 20.55 38.28
N ASP A 236 -19.81 20.90 37.39
CA ASP A 236 -20.12 21.40 36.04
C ASP A 236 -19.93 20.34 34.93
N SER A 237 -19.62 19.09 35.30
CA SER A 237 -19.51 17.98 34.34
C SER A 237 -20.41 16.80 34.76
N PRO A 238 -21.65 16.74 34.26
CA PRO A 238 -22.55 15.60 34.48
C PRO A 238 -21.93 14.28 33.98
N ALA A 239 -21.11 14.34 32.92
CA ALA A 239 -20.39 13.19 32.38
C ALA A 239 -19.35 12.62 33.36
N GLY A 240 -18.65 13.47 34.11
CA GLY A 240 -17.70 13.05 35.14
C GLY A 240 -18.37 12.33 36.31
N TRP A 241 -19.57 12.77 36.69
CA TRP A 241 -20.38 12.11 37.72
C TRP A 241 -21.02 10.80 37.23
N VAL A 242 -21.43 10.71 35.97
CA VAL A 242 -21.95 9.48 35.36
C VAL A 242 -20.85 8.43 35.17
N LEU A 243 -19.65 8.82 34.77
CA LEU A 243 -18.47 7.94 34.70
C LEU A 243 -18.05 7.45 36.09
N LEU A 244 -18.06 8.33 37.11
CA LEU A 244 -17.76 7.95 38.49
C LEU A 244 -18.86 7.05 39.10
N ALA A 245 -20.13 7.25 38.73
CA ALA A 245 -21.25 6.42 39.15
C ALA A 245 -21.28 5.05 38.43
N ALA A 246 -20.93 5.00 37.14
CA ALA A 246 -20.77 3.76 36.39
C ALA A 246 -19.59 2.93 36.92
N ALA A 247 -18.45 3.58 37.19
CA ALA A 247 -17.33 2.96 37.89
C ALA A 247 -17.77 2.46 39.28
N ARG A 248 -18.44 3.26 40.10
CA ARG A 248 -18.90 2.80 41.42
C ARG A 248 -19.94 1.67 41.36
N ARG A 249 -20.81 1.62 40.34
CA ARG A 249 -21.84 0.58 40.17
C ARG A 249 -21.24 -0.76 39.73
N GLU A 250 -20.24 -0.75 38.86
CA GLU A 250 -19.58 -2.00 38.42
C GLU A 250 -18.51 -2.48 39.41
N PHE A 251 -17.80 -1.57 40.10
CA PHE A 251 -16.87 -1.93 41.17
C PHE A 251 -17.58 -2.50 42.41
N SER A 252 -18.85 -2.18 42.65
CA SER A 252 -19.66 -2.78 43.72
C SER A 252 -20.11 -4.21 43.41
N ALA A 253 -20.15 -4.60 42.13
CA ALA A 253 -20.46 -5.97 41.70
C ALA A 253 -19.22 -6.88 41.69
N ALA A 254 -18.01 -6.31 41.62
CA ALA A 254 -16.74 -7.03 41.63
C ALA A 254 -16.09 -7.18 43.02
N ALA A 255 -16.71 -6.66 44.08
CA ALA A 255 -16.18 -6.70 45.44
C ALA A 255 -16.35 -8.09 46.09
N VAL A 256 -15.54 -9.05 45.65
CA VAL A 256 -15.22 -10.26 46.41
C VAL A 256 -13.97 -9.93 47.23
N SER A 257 -14.06 -10.07 48.55
CA SER A 257 -12.95 -9.81 49.49
C SER A 257 -11.67 -10.58 49.07
N PRO A 258 -10.50 -9.92 48.96
CA PRO A 258 -9.27 -10.62 48.64
C PRO A 258 -8.85 -11.46 49.85
N SER A 259 -8.89 -12.79 49.70
CA SER A 259 -8.23 -13.68 50.64
C SER A 259 -6.73 -13.71 50.34
N VAL A 260 -5.92 -13.24 51.29
CA VAL A 260 -4.46 -13.29 51.22
C VAL A 260 -4.03 -14.72 51.49
N SER A 261 -3.83 -15.49 50.43
CA SER A 261 -3.00 -16.71 50.44
C SER A 261 -1.81 -16.46 49.53
N ALA A 262 -0.74 -15.92 50.10
CA ALA A 262 0.53 -15.69 49.43
C ALA A 262 1.38 -16.97 49.46
N THR A 263 1.46 -17.68 48.31
CA THR A 263 2.62 -18.52 47.92
C THR A 263 2.69 -18.83 46.41
N GLY A 264 1.87 -18.21 45.54
CA GLY A 264 1.93 -18.45 44.10
C GLY A 264 2.61 -17.33 43.31
N GLY A 265 3.57 -17.64 42.43
CA GLY A 265 4.14 -16.74 41.41
C GLY A 265 4.05 -17.29 39.99
N ILE A 266 4.58 -16.54 39.02
CA ILE A 266 4.86 -17.04 37.66
C ILE A 266 6.22 -17.74 37.71
N THR A 267 6.30 -18.94 37.17
CA THR A 267 7.58 -19.64 36.93
C THR A 267 7.77 -19.82 35.45
N ALA A 268 8.98 -19.66 34.94
CA ALA A 268 9.28 -19.86 33.52
C ALA A 268 10.52 -20.72 33.34
N SER A 269 10.49 -21.61 32.35
CA SER A 269 11.61 -22.44 31.94
C SER A 269 11.70 -22.42 30.42
N PRO A 270 12.38 -21.41 29.84
CA PRO A 270 12.46 -21.27 28.40
C PRO A 270 13.10 -22.48 27.74
N SER A 271 12.55 -22.89 26.60
CA SER A 271 13.14 -23.89 25.72
C SER A 271 13.31 -23.31 24.33
N VAL A 272 14.43 -23.66 23.69
CA VAL A 272 14.78 -23.24 22.34
C VAL A 272 15.22 -24.46 21.55
N GLY A 273 14.70 -24.59 20.35
CA GLY A 273 15.04 -25.63 19.40
C GLY A 273 15.20 -25.05 18.00
N ILE A 274 15.64 -25.91 17.08
CA ILE A 274 15.72 -25.60 15.66
C ILE A 274 15.10 -26.75 14.87
N THR A 275 14.23 -26.43 13.92
CA THR A 275 13.63 -27.38 12.97
C THR A 275 13.68 -26.75 11.60
N ASP A 276 14.23 -27.45 10.62
CA ASP A 276 14.35 -26.99 9.23
C ASP A 276 14.94 -25.58 9.13
N GLY A 277 16.04 -25.33 9.84
CA GLY A 277 16.72 -24.03 9.86
C GLY A 277 15.97 -22.91 10.60
N ILE A 278 14.80 -23.16 11.19
CA ILE A 278 14.02 -22.18 11.96
C ILE A 278 14.22 -22.37 13.45
N ILE A 279 14.78 -21.36 14.10
CA ILE A 279 14.85 -21.31 15.56
C ILE A 279 13.47 -20.99 16.11
N HIS A 280 12.99 -21.81 17.03
CA HIS A 280 11.69 -21.69 17.66
C HIS A 280 11.78 -22.10 19.13
N GLY A 281 10.75 -21.78 19.91
CA GLY A 281 10.75 -22.11 21.32
C GLY A 281 9.49 -21.69 22.06
N THR A 282 9.54 -21.81 23.38
CA THR A 282 8.53 -21.28 24.29
C THR A 282 9.20 -20.70 25.52
N THR A 283 8.57 -19.70 26.14
CA THR A 283 8.96 -19.21 27.46
C THR A 283 8.75 -20.26 28.56
N GLY A 284 7.89 -21.26 28.33
CA GLY A 284 7.56 -22.31 29.29
C GLY A 284 6.96 -21.77 30.59
N ALA A 285 6.27 -20.62 30.53
CA ALA A 285 5.77 -19.96 31.72
C ALA A 285 4.44 -20.57 32.21
N THR A 286 4.30 -20.68 33.52
CA THR A 286 3.09 -21.16 34.19
C THR A 286 2.73 -20.26 35.36
N SER A 287 1.43 -19.93 35.47
CA SER A 287 0.89 -19.27 36.66
C SER A 287 0.49 -20.30 37.70
N SER A 288 1.04 -20.18 38.90
CA SER A 288 0.62 -20.99 40.06
C SER A 288 -0.74 -20.55 40.65
N THR A 289 -1.28 -19.40 40.22
CA THR A 289 -2.64 -18.96 40.56
C THR A 289 -3.69 -19.49 39.57
N GLY A 290 -3.25 -20.08 38.46
CA GLY A 290 -4.12 -20.60 37.40
C GLY A 290 -4.70 -19.52 36.49
N LEU A 291 -4.28 -18.26 36.65
CA LEU A 291 -4.73 -17.16 35.79
C LEU A 291 -4.12 -17.28 34.37
N PRO A 292 -4.83 -16.85 33.32
CA PRO A 292 -4.29 -16.75 31.97
C PRO A 292 -3.04 -15.87 31.92
N LEU A 293 -2.10 -16.19 31.03
CA LEU A 293 -0.86 -15.44 30.85
C LEU A 293 -0.87 -14.68 29.53
N THR A 294 -0.35 -13.46 29.55
CA THR A 294 -0.05 -12.65 28.36
C THR A 294 1.45 -12.47 28.25
N TYR A 295 1.97 -12.53 27.01
CA TYR A 295 3.40 -12.49 26.71
C TYR A 295 3.72 -11.27 25.85
N THR A 296 4.76 -10.51 26.20
CA THR A 296 5.22 -9.34 25.44
C THR A 296 6.74 -9.32 25.38
N VAL A 297 7.33 -9.22 24.19
CA VAL A 297 8.77 -8.99 24.06
C VAL A 297 9.10 -7.59 24.59
N ILE A 298 10.02 -7.50 25.55
CA ILE A 298 10.46 -6.24 26.14
C ILE A 298 11.98 -6.15 26.07
N GLY A 299 12.46 -5.31 25.15
CA GLY A 299 13.88 -5.19 24.85
C GLY A 299 14.24 -5.88 23.55
N ASP A 300 15.03 -5.17 22.74
CA ASP A 300 15.49 -5.65 21.45
C ASP A 300 16.46 -6.83 21.65
N PRO A 301 16.44 -7.85 20.78
CA PRO A 301 17.45 -8.90 20.78
C PRO A 301 18.86 -8.30 20.76
N SER A 302 19.76 -8.88 21.55
CA SER A 302 21.04 -8.25 21.91
C SER A 302 21.99 -7.96 20.75
N ALA A 303 21.77 -8.56 19.57
CA ALA A 303 22.56 -8.33 18.36
C ALA A 303 21.73 -7.79 17.17
N GLY A 304 20.44 -7.50 17.36
CA GLY A 304 19.56 -6.99 16.31
C GLY A 304 18.74 -8.06 15.57
N GLY A 305 18.63 -9.26 16.13
CA GLY A 305 17.71 -10.30 15.68
C GLY A 305 16.23 -9.88 15.77
N LYS A 306 15.34 -10.72 15.23
CA LYS A 306 13.88 -10.50 15.24
C LYS A 306 13.17 -11.66 15.92
N VAL A 307 12.22 -11.34 16.81
CA VAL A 307 11.40 -12.31 17.55
C VAL A 307 9.95 -12.16 17.11
N ARG A 308 9.33 -13.27 16.70
CA ARG A 308 7.88 -13.34 16.51
C ARG A 308 7.29 -14.20 17.62
N LEU A 309 6.67 -13.53 18.59
CA LEU A 309 6.10 -14.13 19.80
C LEU A 309 4.57 -14.24 19.67
N ASN A 310 4.04 -15.42 19.96
CA ASN A 310 2.61 -15.61 20.18
C ASN A 310 2.25 -15.08 21.58
N THR A 311 1.50 -13.98 21.61
CA THR A 311 1.15 -13.25 22.84
C THR A 311 0.22 -14.01 23.78
N ALA A 312 -0.42 -15.09 23.30
CA ALA A 312 -1.39 -15.88 24.07
C ALA A 312 -0.78 -17.11 24.75
N ASN A 313 0.28 -17.69 24.21
CA ASN A 313 0.86 -18.94 24.73
C ASN A 313 2.39 -18.92 24.89
N GLY A 314 3.05 -17.82 24.53
CA GLY A 314 4.48 -17.65 24.74
C GLY A 314 5.37 -18.48 23.82
N THR A 315 4.82 -19.14 22.79
CA THR A 315 5.63 -19.75 21.74
C THR A 315 6.21 -18.67 20.81
N PHE A 316 7.37 -18.92 20.23
CA PHE A 316 8.01 -17.95 19.34
C PHE A 316 8.80 -18.62 18.21
N THR A 317 8.99 -17.86 17.13
CA THR A 317 10.07 -18.08 16.15
C THR A 317 11.08 -16.94 16.27
N PHE A 318 12.34 -17.24 15.99
CA PHE A 318 13.44 -16.30 16.15
C PHE A 318 14.36 -16.30 14.93
N LEU A 319 14.66 -15.09 14.45
CA LEU A 319 15.66 -14.82 13.42
C LEU A 319 16.87 -14.19 14.11
N PRO A 320 17.94 -14.96 14.41
CA PRO A 320 19.18 -14.40 14.91
C PRO A 320 19.77 -13.40 13.91
N TYR A 321 20.60 -12.49 14.40
CA TYR A 321 21.34 -11.59 13.52
C TYR A 321 22.44 -12.34 12.76
N ALA A 322 22.67 -12.00 11.48
CA ALA A 322 23.58 -12.75 10.61
C ALA A 322 25.00 -12.93 11.17
N THR A 323 25.56 -11.92 11.86
CA THR A 323 26.90 -12.07 12.46
C THR A 323 26.92 -13.07 13.63
N VAL A 324 25.79 -13.24 14.33
CA VAL A 324 25.66 -14.27 15.38
C VAL A 324 25.65 -15.65 14.72
N VAL A 325 24.92 -15.82 13.62
CA VAL A 325 24.92 -17.06 12.82
C VAL A 325 26.32 -17.38 12.29
N ASP A 326 26.97 -16.40 11.65
CA ASP A 326 28.29 -16.59 11.03
C ASP A 326 29.39 -16.92 12.05
N SER A 327 29.24 -16.44 13.29
CA SER A 327 30.18 -16.68 14.38
C SER A 327 29.87 -17.91 15.25
N GLY A 328 28.67 -18.50 15.11
CA GLY A 328 28.17 -19.51 16.05
C GLY A 328 27.98 -18.96 17.46
N GLY A 329 27.55 -17.70 17.57
CA GLY A 329 27.42 -16.98 18.84
C GLY A 329 26.08 -17.20 19.57
N THR A 330 25.85 -16.36 20.59
CA THR A 330 24.61 -16.35 21.37
C THR A 330 23.91 -15.01 21.22
N GLU A 331 22.58 -15.03 21.15
CA GLU A 331 21.74 -13.83 21.18
C GLU A 331 20.65 -13.98 22.24
N LYS A 332 20.33 -12.88 22.93
CA LYS A 332 19.37 -12.86 24.04
C LYS A 332 18.26 -11.87 23.77
N PHE A 333 17.03 -12.22 24.15
CA PHE A 333 15.91 -11.31 24.27
C PHE A 333 15.12 -11.57 25.56
N THR A 334 14.31 -10.61 25.98
CA THR A 334 13.53 -10.70 27.23
C THR A 334 12.04 -10.62 26.93
N VAL A 335 11.25 -11.46 27.60
CA VAL A 335 9.79 -11.51 27.49
C VAL A 335 9.18 -11.17 28.85
N LEU A 336 8.29 -10.18 28.88
CA LEU A 336 7.39 -9.92 29.98
C LEU A 336 6.27 -10.94 29.93
N VAL A 337 6.11 -11.71 31.00
CA VAL A 337 4.98 -12.61 31.20
C VAL A 337 4.12 -12.03 32.31
N ALA A 338 2.84 -11.79 32.05
CA ALA A 338 1.92 -11.20 33.03
C ALA A 338 0.63 -12.03 33.15
N GLU A 339 0.15 -12.22 34.38
CA GLU A 339 -1.18 -12.75 34.65
C GLU A 339 -2.25 -11.76 34.17
N THR A 340 -3.31 -12.27 33.57
CA THR A 340 -4.47 -11.48 33.16
C THR A 340 -5.60 -11.72 34.15
N THR A 341 -5.95 -10.69 34.92
CA THR A 341 -7.03 -10.79 35.91
C THR A 341 -8.39 -10.47 35.28
N ALA A 342 -9.47 -10.75 36.01
CA ALA A 342 -10.81 -10.32 35.63
C ALA A 342 -10.92 -8.77 35.54
N PHE A 343 -10.12 -8.05 36.32
CA PHE A 343 -10.06 -6.59 36.28
C PHE A 343 -9.45 -6.10 34.96
N ASP A 344 -8.34 -6.70 34.53
CA ASP A 344 -7.69 -6.35 33.26
C ASP A 344 -8.59 -6.68 32.07
N ALA A 345 -9.24 -7.85 32.12
CA ALA A 345 -10.21 -8.25 31.10
C ALA A 345 -11.39 -7.27 31.02
N ALA A 346 -11.93 -6.83 32.15
CA ALA A 346 -13.01 -5.84 32.18
C ALA A 346 -12.56 -4.47 31.61
N LEU A 347 -11.36 -4.02 31.93
CA LEU A 347 -10.81 -2.77 31.39
C LEU A 347 -10.61 -2.82 29.87
N GLN A 348 -10.22 -3.98 29.32
CA GLN A 348 -10.07 -4.19 27.88
C GLN A 348 -11.40 -4.14 27.11
N GLN A 349 -12.53 -4.41 27.77
CA GLN A 349 -13.87 -4.32 27.16
C GLN A 349 -14.42 -2.88 27.07
N ILE A 350 -13.75 -1.89 27.69
CA ILE A 350 -14.18 -0.50 27.63
C ILE A 350 -13.76 0.10 26.27
N PRO A 351 -14.70 0.60 25.44
CA PRO A 351 -14.35 1.22 24.16
C PRO A 351 -13.33 2.35 24.32
N ILE A 352 -12.37 2.45 23.39
CA ILE A 352 -11.27 3.44 23.36
C ILE A 352 -10.24 3.28 24.48
N VAL A 353 -10.64 3.06 25.73
CA VAL A 353 -9.70 2.86 26.86
C VAL A 353 -9.05 1.49 26.77
N GLY A 354 -9.85 0.45 26.48
CA GLY A 354 -9.42 -0.94 26.42
C GLY A 354 -8.33 -1.21 25.38
N SER A 355 -8.26 -0.43 24.30
CA SER A 355 -7.22 -0.58 23.27
C SER A 355 -5.82 -0.15 23.74
N PHE A 356 -5.72 0.67 24.80
CA PHE A 356 -4.45 1.09 25.39
C PHE A 356 -4.07 0.28 26.63
N VAL A 357 -5.02 -0.45 27.23
CA VAL A 357 -4.83 -1.18 28.49
C VAL A 357 -3.62 -2.14 28.42
N PRO A 358 -3.44 -2.98 27.39
CA PRO A 358 -2.27 -3.86 27.31
C PRO A 358 -0.94 -3.11 27.32
N GLN A 359 -0.85 -2.00 26.58
CA GLN A 359 0.37 -1.19 26.49
C GLN A 359 0.69 -0.47 27.81
N VAL A 360 -0.35 0.00 28.50
CA VAL A 360 -0.19 0.62 29.83
C VAL A 360 0.21 -0.43 30.86
N LEU A 361 -0.42 -1.61 30.86
CA LEU A 361 -0.07 -2.71 31.75
C LEU A 361 1.38 -3.15 31.57
N VAL A 362 1.87 -3.27 30.33
CA VAL A 362 3.29 -3.56 30.05
C VAL A 362 4.22 -2.54 30.70
N ILE A 363 3.90 -1.24 30.63
CA ILE A 363 4.69 -0.18 31.27
C ILE A 363 4.63 -0.31 32.80
N VAL A 364 3.44 -0.55 33.35
CA VAL A 364 3.21 -0.66 34.80
C VAL A 364 3.96 -1.87 35.38
N HIS A 365 3.88 -3.03 34.74
CA HIS A 365 4.57 -4.25 35.13
C HIS A 365 6.10 -4.15 35.07
N GLN A 366 6.65 -3.29 34.21
CA GLN A 366 8.10 -3.03 34.16
C GLN A 366 8.62 -2.17 35.32
N VAL A 367 7.75 -1.52 36.12
CA VAL A 367 8.16 -0.68 37.25
C VAL A 367 8.06 -1.49 38.55
N PRO A 368 9.18 -1.96 39.14
CA PRO A 368 9.15 -3.00 40.18
C PRO A 368 8.27 -2.66 41.39
N ILE A 369 8.41 -1.44 41.93
CA ILE A 369 7.67 -0.99 43.12
C ILE A 369 6.16 -0.84 42.84
N VAL A 370 5.80 -0.44 41.63
CA VAL A 370 4.40 -0.22 41.23
C VAL A 370 3.75 -1.56 40.90
N ASN A 371 4.49 -2.45 40.23
CA ASN A 371 4.06 -3.81 39.94
C ASN A 371 3.72 -4.59 41.22
N ASP A 372 4.61 -4.61 42.21
CA ASP A 372 4.38 -5.35 43.46
C ASP A 372 3.18 -4.81 44.25
N LEU A 373 2.96 -3.49 44.21
CA LEU A 373 1.85 -2.83 44.86
C LEU A 373 0.50 -3.10 44.18
N LEU A 374 0.50 -3.19 42.84
CA LEU A 374 -0.72 -3.38 42.05
C LEU A 374 -0.98 -4.84 41.68
N ALA A 375 -0.04 -5.76 41.91
CA ALA A 375 -0.18 -7.18 41.58
C ALA A 375 -1.47 -7.85 42.10
N PRO A 376 -2.02 -7.50 43.29
CA PRO A 376 -3.32 -8.04 43.71
C PRO A 376 -4.51 -7.62 42.82
N LEU A 377 -4.36 -6.56 42.02
CA LEU A 377 -5.39 -5.99 41.16
C LEU A 377 -5.17 -6.32 39.67
N ILE A 378 -3.93 -6.19 39.18
CA ILE A 378 -3.58 -6.36 37.76
C ILE A 378 -2.81 -7.66 37.46
N GLY A 379 -2.70 -8.55 38.45
CA GLY A 379 -1.97 -9.81 38.32
C GLY A 379 -0.46 -9.65 38.50
N LYS A 380 0.24 -10.78 38.70
CA LYS A 380 1.70 -10.80 38.79
C LYS A 380 2.34 -10.72 37.41
N SER A 381 3.60 -10.30 37.36
CA SER A 381 4.43 -10.38 36.15
C SER A 381 5.84 -10.86 36.45
N GLU A 382 6.48 -11.49 35.47
CA GLU A 382 7.84 -12.01 35.52
C GLU A 382 8.61 -11.66 34.24
N LEU A 383 9.91 -11.37 34.37
CA LEU A 383 10.81 -11.15 33.26
C LEU A 383 11.52 -12.46 32.89
N VAL A 384 11.26 -12.94 31.69
CA VAL A 384 11.81 -14.20 31.19
C VAL A 384 12.88 -13.91 30.16
N ASP A 385 14.13 -14.18 30.54
CA ASP A 385 15.28 -14.08 29.65
C ASP A 385 15.42 -15.34 28.78
N VAL A 386 15.31 -15.17 27.47
CA VAL A 386 15.51 -16.24 26.50
C VAL A 386 16.90 -16.09 25.89
N ASN A 387 17.77 -17.06 26.16
CA ASN A 387 19.11 -17.14 25.57
C ASN A 387 19.10 -18.13 24.41
N VAL A 388 19.44 -17.66 23.22
CA VAL A 388 19.54 -18.47 21.99
C VAL A 388 21.01 -18.71 21.67
N ASP A 389 21.51 -19.90 21.98
CA ASP A 389 22.87 -20.32 21.60
C ASP A 389 22.84 -20.90 20.19
N VAL A 390 23.11 -20.06 19.19
CA VAL A 390 23.05 -20.46 17.77
C VAL A 390 24.13 -21.48 17.46
N GLY A 391 25.33 -21.35 18.02
CA GLY A 391 26.41 -22.31 17.81
C GLY A 391 26.11 -23.71 18.33
N ALA A 392 25.40 -23.81 19.47
CA ALA A 392 24.93 -25.08 20.00
C ALA A 392 23.75 -25.67 19.20
N LEU A 393 22.83 -24.83 18.74
CA LEU A 393 21.65 -25.26 17.98
C LEU A 393 21.99 -25.66 16.54
N ALA A 394 22.87 -24.90 15.89
CA ALA A 394 23.19 -25.01 14.48
C ALA A 394 24.71 -24.93 14.27
N PRO A 395 25.41 -26.08 14.29
CA PRO A 395 26.84 -26.15 14.00
C PRO A 395 27.18 -25.55 12.62
N ALA A 396 28.44 -25.15 12.44
CA ALA A 396 28.89 -24.45 11.23
C ALA A 396 28.48 -25.17 9.93
N GLY A 397 27.90 -24.40 9.00
CA GLY A 397 27.40 -24.90 7.72
C GLY A 397 25.94 -25.37 7.74
N THR A 398 25.32 -25.51 8.92
CA THR A 398 23.88 -25.77 9.03
C THR A 398 23.10 -24.56 8.50
N PRO A 399 22.15 -24.75 7.56
CA PRO A 399 21.28 -23.66 7.13
C PRO A 399 20.42 -23.15 8.28
N VAL A 400 20.42 -21.83 8.50
CA VAL A 400 19.67 -21.16 9.56
C VAL A 400 19.00 -19.92 8.97
N ALA A 401 17.74 -19.67 9.31
CA ALA A 401 17.09 -18.41 8.98
C ALA A 401 17.62 -17.28 9.85
N TYR A 402 17.83 -16.10 9.27
CA TYR A 402 18.43 -14.97 9.98
C TYR A 402 17.93 -13.63 9.45
N THR A 403 18.25 -12.56 10.18
CA THR A 403 18.04 -11.18 9.75
C THR A 403 19.38 -10.43 9.66
N VAL A 404 19.47 -9.43 8.79
CA VAL A 404 20.69 -8.65 8.55
C VAL A 404 20.38 -7.25 8.04
N LYS A 405 21.30 -6.31 8.28
CA LYS A 405 21.34 -5.02 7.56
C LYS A 405 22.27 -5.11 6.35
N VAL A 406 21.72 -5.30 5.17
CA VAL A 406 22.47 -5.20 3.91
C VAL A 406 22.81 -3.73 3.66
N THR A 407 24.08 -3.44 3.40
CA THR A 407 24.49 -2.07 3.05
C THR A 407 24.25 -1.82 1.57
N SER A 408 23.37 -0.87 1.25
CA SER A 408 23.09 -0.47 -0.13
C SER A 408 24.17 0.44 -0.73
N PHE A 409 24.01 0.79 -2.00
CA PHE A 409 24.97 1.56 -2.81
C PHE A 409 25.38 2.92 -2.23
N ASP A 410 24.52 3.53 -1.41
CA ASP A 410 24.72 4.83 -0.77
C ASP A 410 25.07 4.72 0.73
N GLY A 411 25.32 3.49 1.21
CA GLY A 411 25.57 3.21 2.62
C GLY A 411 24.30 3.05 3.47
N THR A 412 23.11 3.15 2.87
CA THR A 412 21.85 2.92 3.58
C THR A 412 21.73 1.46 4.03
N PRO A 413 21.44 1.18 5.32
CA PRO A 413 21.20 -0.16 5.79
C PRO A 413 19.77 -0.61 5.47
N ILE A 414 19.63 -1.70 4.71
CA ILE A 414 18.37 -2.34 4.35
C ILE A 414 18.19 -3.60 5.18
N SER A 415 17.08 -3.65 5.92
CA SER A 415 16.65 -4.77 6.76
C SER A 415 16.20 -5.93 5.88
N MET A 416 16.93 -7.04 5.90
CA MET A 416 16.63 -8.21 5.09
C MET A 416 16.57 -9.46 5.97
N ASN A 417 15.56 -10.29 5.77
CA ASN A 417 15.44 -11.61 6.36
C ASN A 417 15.78 -12.65 5.27
N TYR A 418 16.49 -13.69 5.65
CA TYR A 418 16.82 -14.82 4.80
C TYR A 418 16.31 -16.11 5.46
N PHE A 419 15.63 -16.94 4.68
CA PHE A 419 15.11 -18.23 5.13
C PHE A 419 15.65 -19.33 4.20
N PRO A 420 16.30 -20.37 4.73
CA PRO A 420 16.71 -21.50 3.90
C PRO A 420 15.50 -22.33 3.46
N ALA A 421 15.63 -22.97 2.31
CA ALA A 421 14.69 -23.99 1.83
C ALA A 421 14.42 -25.06 2.90
N SER A 422 13.20 -25.56 2.96
CA SER A 422 12.82 -26.62 3.89
C SER A 422 13.60 -27.90 3.55
N GLY A 423 14.15 -28.57 4.57
CA GLY A 423 14.98 -29.76 4.38
C GLY A 423 16.39 -29.54 3.82
N LEU A 424 16.82 -28.30 3.54
CA LEU A 424 18.16 -28.02 3.01
C LEU A 424 19.26 -28.46 3.98
N GLN A 425 20.19 -29.30 3.51
CA GLN A 425 21.31 -29.79 4.32
C GLN A 425 22.57 -28.94 4.16
N ALA A 426 23.52 -29.10 5.10
CA ALA A 426 24.81 -28.43 5.03
C ALA A 426 25.58 -28.82 3.75
N GLY A 427 25.96 -27.81 2.96
CA GLY A 427 26.68 -27.99 1.69
C GLY A 427 25.79 -28.19 0.47
N GLU A 428 24.48 -28.27 0.65
CA GLU A 428 23.50 -28.20 -0.45
C GLU A 428 23.20 -26.74 -0.81
N GLU A 429 22.63 -26.52 -1.99
CA GLU A 429 22.24 -25.21 -2.50
C GLU A 429 20.80 -25.25 -3.01
N ALA A 430 20.09 -24.12 -2.94
CA ALA A 430 18.73 -23.96 -3.44
C ALA A 430 18.54 -22.63 -4.20
N PRO A 431 17.63 -22.58 -5.19
CA PRO A 431 17.24 -21.34 -5.84
C PRO A 431 16.56 -20.39 -4.82
N THR A 432 16.52 -19.09 -5.12
CA THR A 432 16.03 -18.08 -4.16
C THR A 432 14.85 -17.28 -4.68
N ILE A 433 13.81 -17.12 -3.86
CA ILE A 433 12.68 -16.22 -4.14
C ILE A 433 12.76 -14.98 -3.27
N PHE A 434 12.76 -13.81 -3.89
CA PHE A 434 12.61 -12.53 -3.20
C PHE A 434 11.12 -12.20 -3.11
N SER A 435 10.57 -12.14 -1.89
CA SER A 435 9.18 -11.78 -1.63
C SER A 435 9.10 -10.37 -1.03
N GLY A 436 8.63 -9.43 -1.85
CA GLY A 436 8.49 -8.02 -1.50
C GLY A 436 7.18 -7.72 -0.77
N ALA A 437 7.25 -6.88 0.26
CA ALA A 437 6.08 -6.43 1.01
C ALA A 437 5.36 -5.27 0.32
N GLY A 438 4.07 -5.09 0.65
CA GLY A 438 3.30 -3.91 0.27
C GLY A 438 3.81 -2.62 0.97
N LEU A 439 3.36 -1.46 0.49
CA LEU A 439 3.75 -0.17 1.08
C LEU A 439 3.31 -0.09 2.54
N SER A 440 4.15 0.45 3.42
CA SER A 440 3.99 0.51 4.88
C SER A 440 4.03 -0.85 5.60
N SER A 441 4.22 -1.96 4.89
CA SER A 441 4.35 -3.29 5.49
C SER A 441 5.81 -3.68 5.68
N ALA A 442 6.09 -4.40 6.76
CA ALA A 442 7.41 -4.96 7.02
C ALA A 442 7.60 -6.21 6.17
N GLY A 443 8.86 -6.56 5.89
CA GLY A 443 9.20 -7.85 5.29
C GLY A 443 8.76 -8.98 6.21
N ASP A 444 8.13 -10.02 5.64
CA ASP A 444 7.56 -11.10 6.45
C ASP A 444 8.63 -11.81 7.28
N THR A 445 8.35 -12.01 8.57
CA THR A 445 9.21 -12.70 9.54
C THR A 445 8.64 -14.05 9.94
N ASN A 446 7.44 -14.40 9.48
CA ASN A 446 6.81 -15.68 9.73
C ASN A 446 7.31 -16.73 8.73
N PRO A 447 8.11 -17.71 9.15
CA PRO A 447 8.66 -18.71 8.25
C PRO A 447 7.63 -19.74 7.75
N TYR A 448 6.38 -19.64 8.20
CA TYR A 448 5.28 -20.56 7.91
C TYR A 448 4.09 -19.84 7.24
N SER A 449 4.27 -18.62 6.73
CA SER A 449 3.21 -17.95 5.98
C SER A 449 2.93 -18.70 4.67
N GLY A 450 1.65 -18.98 4.40
CA GLY A 450 1.19 -19.61 3.15
C GLY A 450 0.80 -18.59 2.08
N GLY A 451 0.25 -19.07 0.96
CA GLY A 451 -0.21 -18.22 -0.14
C GLY A 451 0.85 -17.95 -1.20
N ALA A 452 0.46 -17.26 -2.27
CA ALA A 452 1.29 -16.94 -3.44
C ALA A 452 2.49 -16.01 -3.16
N THR A 453 2.66 -15.50 -1.95
CA THR A 453 3.80 -14.67 -1.53
C THR A 453 4.41 -15.14 -0.20
N GLY A 454 3.89 -16.25 0.34
CA GLY A 454 4.21 -16.75 1.66
C GLY A 454 5.58 -17.40 1.76
N VAL A 455 6.30 -17.12 2.84
CA VAL A 455 7.63 -17.68 3.10
C VAL A 455 7.57 -19.19 3.24
N GLY A 456 6.55 -19.72 3.93
CA GLY A 456 6.33 -21.16 4.08
C GLY A 456 6.13 -21.87 2.75
N THR A 457 5.24 -21.33 1.89
CA THR A 457 4.93 -21.87 0.56
C THR A 457 6.20 -22.16 -0.25
N PHE A 458 7.08 -21.16 -0.38
CA PHE A 458 8.28 -21.31 -1.20
C PHE A 458 9.35 -22.17 -0.52
N ARG A 459 9.48 -22.10 0.81
CA ARG A 459 10.43 -22.94 1.54
C ARG A 459 10.09 -24.41 1.40
N ASP A 460 8.81 -24.76 1.54
CA ASP A 460 8.32 -26.12 1.40
C ASP A 460 8.46 -26.62 -0.05
N ALA A 461 8.41 -25.71 -1.02
CA ALA A 461 8.72 -26.00 -2.43
C ALA A 461 10.23 -26.07 -2.75
N GLY A 462 11.12 -25.93 -1.78
CA GLY A 462 12.56 -26.08 -1.94
C GLY A 462 13.30 -24.82 -2.37
N TYR A 463 12.72 -23.64 -2.15
CA TYR A 463 13.38 -22.36 -2.38
C TYR A 463 13.93 -21.75 -1.08
N ASN A 464 15.10 -21.13 -1.16
CA ASN A 464 15.45 -20.10 -0.21
C ASN A 464 14.51 -18.90 -0.38
N VAL A 465 14.20 -18.17 0.68
CA VAL A 465 13.31 -17.01 0.62
C VAL A 465 13.97 -15.80 1.25
N VAL A 466 13.83 -14.65 0.59
CA VAL A 466 14.27 -13.36 1.08
C VAL A 466 13.07 -12.44 1.22
N THR A 467 12.93 -11.81 2.38
CA THR A 467 11.98 -10.71 2.61
C THR A 467 12.73 -9.51 3.13
N TRP A 468 12.22 -8.30 2.93
CA TRP A 468 12.91 -7.10 3.39
C TRP A 468 11.95 -5.98 3.76
N ASP A 469 12.42 -5.08 4.62
CA ASP A 469 11.77 -3.80 4.86
C ASP A 469 12.26 -2.81 3.80
N SER A 470 11.36 -2.18 3.06
CA SER A 470 11.72 -1.19 2.03
C SER A 470 12.48 0.02 2.62
N ARG A 471 13.26 0.70 1.79
CA ARG A 471 14.00 1.91 2.17
C ARG A 471 13.08 2.93 2.86
N GLY A 472 13.53 3.44 4.00
CA GLY A 472 12.80 4.41 4.81
C GLY A 472 11.63 3.81 5.61
N GLU A 473 11.40 2.50 5.57
CA GLU A 473 10.31 1.83 6.27
C GLU A 473 10.83 0.88 7.36
N HIS A 474 10.06 0.74 8.44
CA HIS A 474 10.34 -0.17 9.56
C HIS A 474 11.77 -0.09 10.06
N ASP A 475 12.53 -1.19 9.99
CA ASP A 475 13.90 -1.21 10.48
C ASP A 475 14.91 -0.73 9.41
N SER A 476 14.50 -0.52 8.16
CA SER A 476 15.38 -0.02 7.10
C SER A 476 15.66 1.48 7.25
N GLY A 477 16.89 1.87 6.91
CA GLY A 477 17.30 3.27 6.90
C GLY A 477 16.91 3.99 5.61
N GLY A 478 17.40 5.23 5.45
CA GLY A 478 17.24 6.01 4.23
C GLY A 478 15.92 6.77 4.16
N ILE A 479 15.59 7.26 2.96
CA ILE A 479 14.37 8.03 2.66
C ILE A 479 13.67 7.32 1.51
N LEU A 480 12.41 6.92 1.69
CA LEU A 480 11.56 6.34 0.66
C LEU A 480 11.37 7.33 -0.51
N GLN A 481 11.69 6.89 -1.72
CA GLN A 481 11.57 7.61 -2.98
C GLN A 481 10.46 7.07 -3.89
N LEU A 482 9.59 6.20 -3.35
CA LEU A 482 8.42 5.65 -4.02
C LEU A 482 8.81 4.84 -5.25
N ASP A 483 9.38 3.66 -5.03
CA ASP A 483 9.76 2.69 -6.05
C ASP A 483 10.72 3.28 -7.12
N ASN A 484 11.74 4.02 -6.67
CA ASN A 484 12.61 4.72 -7.59
C ASN A 484 13.75 3.81 -8.09
N PRO A 485 13.99 3.72 -9.42
CA PRO A 485 15.06 2.88 -9.98
C PRO A 485 16.46 3.24 -9.48
N PHE A 486 16.69 4.51 -9.11
CA PHE A 486 18.00 4.97 -8.65
C PHE A 486 18.21 4.78 -7.14
N PHE A 487 17.18 4.36 -6.40
CA PHE A 487 17.21 4.12 -4.96
C PHE A 487 16.73 2.71 -4.64
N GLU A 488 15.44 2.48 -4.50
CA GLU A 488 14.87 1.16 -4.16
C GLU A 488 15.28 0.07 -5.16
N GLY A 489 15.34 0.37 -6.47
CA GLY A 489 15.84 -0.60 -7.46
C GLY A 489 17.28 -1.05 -7.19
N ARG A 490 18.14 -0.13 -6.73
CA ARG A 490 19.53 -0.44 -6.37
C ARG A 490 19.67 -1.10 -5.01
N ASP A 491 18.68 -0.93 -4.12
CA ASP A 491 18.60 -1.70 -2.87
C ASP A 491 18.41 -3.19 -3.17
N VAL A 492 17.55 -3.51 -4.14
CA VAL A 492 17.38 -4.90 -4.62
C VAL A 492 18.69 -5.45 -5.18
N SER A 493 19.37 -4.73 -6.08
CA SER A 493 20.69 -5.17 -6.59
C SER A 493 21.72 -5.43 -5.49
N ALA A 494 21.73 -4.62 -4.42
CA ALA A 494 22.63 -4.82 -3.28
C ALA A 494 22.27 -6.06 -2.45
N MET A 495 20.97 -6.36 -2.32
CA MET A 495 20.50 -7.60 -1.68
C MET A 495 20.82 -8.83 -2.53
N ILE A 496 20.66 -8.77 -3.86
CA ILE A 496 21.10 -9.84 -4.78
C ILE A 496 22.62 -10.07 -4.62
N ASP A 497 23.42 -8.99 -4.58
CA ASP A 497 24.87 -9.09 -4.35
C ASP A 497 25.22 -9.74 -3.00
N TYR A 498 24.42 -9.50 -1.97
CA TYR A 498 24.62 -10.12 -0.66
C TYR A 498 24.28 -11.61 -0.70
N VAL A 499 23.11 -11.96 -1.24
CA VAL A 499 22.59 -13.33 -1.34
C VAL A 499 23.50 -14.21 -2.17
N ALA A 500 24.00 -13.72 -3.30
CA ALA A 500 24.90 -14.48 -4.18
C ALA A 500 26.24 -14.89 -3.54
N LYS A 501 26.56 -14.38 -2.33
CA LYS A 501 27.74 -14.73 -1.54
C LYS A 501 27.44 -15.66 -0.36
N ARG A 502 26.17 -16.01 -0.13
CA ARG A 502 25.76 -16.81 1.02
C ARG A 502 25.89 -18.30 0.71
N PRO A 503 26.34 -19.10 1.70
CA PRO A 503 26.30 -20.55 1.56
C PRO A 503 24.84 -21.01 1.46
N GLY A 504 24.58 -22.03 0.64
CA GLY A 504 23.23 -22.54 0.43
C GLY A 504 22.45 -21.87 -0.71
N THR A 505 23.02 -20.85 -1.35
CA THR A 505 22.41 -20.18 -2.50
C THR A 505 22.92 -20.79 -3.80
N GLN A 506 22.01 -21.32 -4.61
CA GLN A 506 22.32 -21.80 -5.95
C GLN A 506 22.66 -20.63 -6.88
N LEU A 507 23.73 -20.77 -7.65
CA LEU A 507 24.18 -19.75 -8.60
C LEU A 507 24.11 -20.26 -10.04
N ASP A 508 23.69 -19.40 -10.97
CA ASP A 508 23.83 -19.64 -12.40
C ASP A 508 25.23 -19.22 -12.90
N ALA A 509 25.81 -18.19 -12.29
CA ALA A 509 27.17 -17.75 -12.53
C ALA A 509 27.76 -17.07 -11.28
N ALA A 510 29.04 -16.68 -11.34
CA ALA A 510 29.69 -16.01 -10.21
C ALA A 510 28.99 -14.67 -9.87
N ASN A 511 28.44 -14.57 -8.66
CA ASN A 511 27.61 -13.45 -8.17
C ASN A 511 26.24 -13.30 -8.86
N ASP A 512 25.75 -14.37 -9.47
CA ASP A 512 24.48 -14.43 -10.20
C ASP A 512 23.64 -15.57 -9.63
N PRO A 513 22.79 -15.29 -8.62
CA PRO A 513 21.99 -16.32 -7.96
C PRO A 513 20.84 -16.75 -8.87
N ARG A 514 20.54 -18.05 -8.89
CA ARG A 514 19.32 -18.55 -9.53
C ARG A 514 18.12 -18.08 -8.72
N MET A 515 17.34 -17.14 -9.24
CA MET A 515 16.37 -16.40 -8.45
C MET A 515 15.15 -15.88 -9.20
N GLY A 516 14.03 -15.79 -8.49
CA GLY A 516 12.81 -15.10 -8.94
C GLY A 516 12.29 -14.10 -7.92
N MET A 517 11.35 -13.24 -8.33
CA MET A 517 10.68 -12.30 -7.44
C MET A 517 9.17 -12.51 -7.41
N VAL A 518 8.57 -12.24 -6.25
CA VAL A 518 7.13 -12.19 -6.03
C VAL A 518 6.79 -11.03 -5.09
N GLY A 519 5.52 -10.64 -5.03
CA GLY A 519 5.05 -9.62 -4.09
C GLY A 519 3.85 -8.85 -4.61
N PRO A 520 2.95 -8.39 -3.72
CA PRO A 520 1.79 -7.60 -4.09
C PRO A 520 2.08 -6.10 -4.03
N SER A 521 1.33 -5.31 -4.79
CA SER A 521 1.26 -3.85 -4.65
C SER A 521 2.66 -3.24 -4.81
N TYR A 522 3.20 -2.60 -3.77
CA TYR A 522 4.56 -2.06 -3.79
C TYR A 522 5.64 -3.13 -3.99
N GLY A 523 5.44 -4.32 -3.41
CA GLY A 523 6.28 -5.49 -3.65
C GLY A 523 6.13 -6.07 -5.05
N GLY A 524 5.04 -5.74 -5.76
CA GLY A 524 4.87 -6.01 -7.18
C GLY A 524 5.56 -4.97 -8.07
N GLY A 525 5.39 -3.68 -7.74
CA GLY A 525 5.99 -2.55 -8.46
C GLY A 525 7.50 -2.64 -8.57
N ILE A 526 8.17 -2.92 -7.44
CA ILE A 526 9.63 -3.01 -7.38
C ILE A 526 10.22 -4.11 -8.25
N GLN A 527 9.46 -5.17 -8.56
CA GLN A 527 9.93 -6.24 -9.45
C GLN A 527 10.17 -5.73 -10.86
N TRP A 528 9.28 -4.88 -11.37
CA TRP A 528 9.43 -4.27 -12.69
C TRP A 528 10.65 -3.37 -12.76
N VAL A 529 10.84 -2.55 -11.72
CA VAL A 529 11.97 -1.63 -11.60
C VAL A 529 13.29 -2.40 -11.51
N ALA A 530 13.34 -3.43 -10.67
CA ALA A 530 14.52 -4.27 -10.50
C ALA A 530 14.83 -5.07 -11.77
N ALA A 531 13.86 -5.77 -12.36
CA ALA A 531 14.07 -6.56 -13.59
C ALA A 531 14.41 -5.69 -14.81
N GLY A 532 13.95 -4.43 -14.84
CA GLY A 532 14.34 -3.47 -15.88
C GLY A 532 15.73 -2.84 -15.69
N THR A 533 16.40 -3.09 -14.55
CA THR A 533 17.70 -2.50 -14.20
C THR A 533 18.79 -3.51 -13.80
N ASP A 534 18.43 -4.75 -13.46
CA ASP A 534 19.32 -5.83 -13.07
C ASP A 534 18.94 -7.14 -13.80
N ASN A 535 19.84 -7.62 -14.67
CA ASN A 535 19.57 -8.77 -15.55
C ASN A 535 19.74 -10.14 -14.87
N ARG A 536 20.02 -10.18 -13.57
CA ARG A 536 20.21 -11.42 -12.79
C ARG A 536 18.88 -12.02 -12.29
N ILE A 537 17.77 -11.34 -12.52
CA ILE A 537 16.44 -11.80 -12.13
C ILE A 537 15.91 -12.75 -13.22
N ASP A 538 15.64 -14.00 -12.85
CA ASP A 538 15.27 -15.04 -13.82
C ASP A 538 13.79 -15.05 -14.17
N ALA A 539 12.94 -14.69 -13.22
CA ALA A 539 11.49 -14.59 -13.41
C ALA A 539 10.88 -13.63 -12.39
N ILE A 540 9.77 -12.99 -12.76
CA ILE A 540 9.01 -12.13 -11.85
C ILE A 540 7.52 -12.49 -11.86
N VAL A 541 6.88 -12.33 -10.70
CA VAL A 541 5.42 -12.48 -10.51
C VAL A 541 4.89 -11.22 -9.82
N PRO A 542 4.79 -10.09 -10.55
CA PRO A 542 4.25 -8.84 -10.04
C PRO A 542 2.73 -8.96 -9.85
N THR A 543 2.29 -8.80 -8.60
CA THR A 543 0.88 -8.93 -8.22
C THR A 543 0.28 -7.57 -7.87
N ILE A 544 -0.89 -7.24 -8.44
CA ILE A 544 -1.68 -6.02 -8.16
C ILE A 544 -0.83 -4.73 -8.21
N SER A 545 -0.08 -4.56 -9.29
CA SER A 545 0.95 -3.52 -9.43
C SER A 545 0.65 -2.58 -10.59
N TRP A 546 1.50 -1.58 -10.82
CA TRP A 546 1.28 -0.53 -11.81
C TRP A 546 2.28 -0.59 -12.97
N ASN A 547 1.88 0.00 -14.10
CA ASN A 547 2.79 0.45 -15.15
C ASN A 547 3.32 1.85 -14.84
N SER A 548 2.43 2.79 -14.48
CA SER A 548 2.78 4.19 -14.23
C SER A 548 2.04 4.76 -13.03
N LEU A 549 2.79 5.35 -12.11
CA LEU A 549 2.23 6.00 -10.92
C LEU A 549 1.37 7.22 -11.29
N ASN A 550 1.67 7.92 -12.38
CA ASN A 550 0.83 9.01 -12.86
C ASN A 550 -0.54 8.50 -13.31
N SER A 551 -0.60 7.46 -14.14
CA SER A 551 -1.89 6.91 -14.58
C SER A 551 -2.64 6.21 -13.44
N SER A 552 -1.95 5.67 -12.44
CA SER A 552 -2.60 5.01 -11.31
C SER A 552 -3.12 5.98 -10.24
N LEU A 553 -2.32 6.97 -9.83
CA LEU A 553 -2.65 7.89 -8.73
C LEU A 553 -3.31 9.20 -9.23
N TYR A 554 -3.12 9.53 -10.51
CA TYR A 554 -3.64 10.72 -11.17
C TYR A 554 -4.28 10.41 -12.54
N PRO A 555 -5.13 9.37 -12.67
CA PRO A 555 -5.74 8.99 -13.94
C PRO A 555 -6.53 10.14 -14.54
N ASN A 556 -6.33 10.42 -15.82
CA ASN A 556 -7.01 11.50 -16.56
C ASN A 556 -6.98 12.85 -15.83
N GLU A 557 -5.87 13.14 -15.13
CA GLU A 557 -5.70 14.35 -14.31
C GLU A 557 -6.69 14.48 -13.13
N ALA A 558 -7.32 13.37 -12.71
CA ALA A 558 -8.12 13.29 -11.50
C ALA A 558 -7.30 12.69 -10.35
N PHE A 559 -7.17 13.43 -9.27
CA PHE A 559 -6.44 12.98 -8.09
C PHE A 559 -7.23 11.94 -7.30
N LYS A 560 -6.64 10.75 -7.08
CA LYS A 560 -7.22 9.70 -6.22
C LYS A 560 -7.12 10.07 -4.73
N THR A 561 -7.96 11.02 -4.30
CA THR A 561 -7.92 11.60 -2.96
C THR A 561 -8.02 10.55 -1.86
N SER A 562 -8.91 9.56 -1.99
CA SER A 562 -9.13 8.56 -0.93
C SER A 562 -7.89 7.70 -0.69
N TYR A 563 -7.31 7.12 -1.75
CA TYR A 563 -6.09 6.32 -1.65
C TYR A 563 -4.88 7.14 -1.26
N ALA A 564 -4.71 8.36 -1.79
CA ALA A 564 -3.61 9.21 -1.39
C ALA A 564 -3.61 9.50 0.12
N ALA A 565 -4.79 9.76 0.70
CA ALA A 565 -4.94 9.95 2.14
C ALA A 565 -4.67 8.66 2.93
N LEU A 566 -5.17 7.51 2.47
CA LEU A 566 -4.94 6.21 3.12
C LEU A 566 -3.46 5.80 3.10
N LEU A 567 -2.79 5.90 1.95
CA LEU A 567 -1.38 5.57 1.79
C LEU A 567 -0.51 6.49 2.66
N LEU A 568 -0.81 7.80 2.69
CA LEU A 568 -0.11 8.73 3.57
C LEU A 568 -0.31 8.37 5.04
N LEU A 569 -1.54 8.06 5.44
CA LEU A 569 -1.84 7.67 6.81
C LEU A 569 -1.04 6.43 7.20
N SER A 570 -1.03 5.39 6.36
CA SER A 570 -0.27 4.15 6.60
C SER A 570 1.24 4.40 6.70
N LEU A 571 1.82 5.24 5.84
CA LEU A 571 3.23 5.63 5.92
C LEU A 571 3.56 6.40 7.20
N VAL A 572 2.68 7.33 7.61
CA VAL A 572 2.88 8.10 8.84
C VAL A 572 2.73 7.24 10.09
N THR A 573 1.77 6.31 10.12
CA THR A 573 1.51 5.45 11.29
C THR A 573 2.54 4.35 11.44
N SER A 574 3.09 3.82 10.33
CA SER A 574 4.25 2.92 10.34
C SER A 574 5.57 3.63 10.73
N GLY A 575 5.59 4.96 10.71
CA GLY A 575 6.77 5.75 11.03
C GLY A 575 7.77 5.85 9.89
N ALA A 576 7.32 5.64 8.65
CA ALA A 576 8.15 5.71 7.47
C ALA A 576 8.79 7.10 7.28
N ASN A 577 10.04 7.12 6.84
CA ASN A 577 10.78 8.30 6.46
C ASN A 577 10.68 8.51 4.95
N ILE A 578 9.76 9.37 4.52
CA ILE A 578 9.39 9.54 3.12
C ILE A 578 9.94 10.84 2.52
N ASN A 579 10.14 10.86 1.19
CA ASN A 579 10.51 12.07 0.47
C ASN A 579 9.47 13.18 0.74
N SER A 580 9.95 14.35 1.20
CA SER A 580 9.08 15.45 1.59
C SER A 580 8.19 16.00 0.46
N GLN A 581 8.58 15.80 -0.80
CA GLN A 581 7.77 16.19 -1.95
C GLN A 581 6.46 15.39 -2.04
N LEU A 582 6.41 14.17 -1.49
CA LEU A 582 5.19 13.37 -1.42
C LEU A 582 4.13 14.04 -0.53
N TYR A 583 4.53 14.64 0.61
CA TYR A 583 3.59 15.43 1.42
C TYR A 583 3.02 16.59 0.62
N SER A 584 3.87 17.30 -0.13
CA SER A 584 3.41 18.43 -0.95
C SER A 584 2.42 17.97 -2.02
N GLY A 585 2.72 16.89 -2.74
CA GLY A 585 1.83 16.34 -3.77
C GLY A 585 0.47 15.94 -3.20
N ILE A 586 0.46 15.23 -2.07
CA ILE A 586 -0.77 14.75 -1.44
C ILE A 586 -1.61 15.91 -0.88
N LEU A 587 -0.97 16.94 -0.31
CA LEU A 587 -1.67 18.14 0.15
C LEU A 587 -2.24 18.95 -1.01
N THR A 588 -1.47 19.19 -2.08
CA THR A 588 -1.96 19.91 -3.26
C THR A 588 -3.11 19.14 -3.93
N GLY A 589 -2.93 17.83 -4.14
CA GLY A 589 -3.95 16.96 -4.71
C GLY A 589 -5.21 16.89 -3.85
N GLY A 590 -5.07 16.70 -2.54
CA GLY A 590 -6.21 16.62 -1.62
C GLY A 590 -6.99 17.93 -1.52
N LEU A 591 -6.32 19.08 -1.60
CA LEU A 591 -6.96 20.39 -1.48
C LEU A 591 -7.56 20.91 -2.79
N LEU A 592 -6.90 20.65 -3.92
CA LEU A 592 -7.21 21.27 -5.22
C LEU A 592 -7.59 20.27 -6.32
N GLY A 593 -7.47 18.97 -6.04
CA GLY A 593 -7.65 17.89 -7.02
C GLY A 593 -6.64 17.91 -8.16
N VAL A 594 -5.49 18.59 -8.02
CA VAL A 594 -4.42 18.67 -9.04
C VAL A 594 -3.07 18.28 -8.50
N LEU A 595 -2.21 17.79 -9.40
CA LEU A 595 -0.78 17.71 -9.18
C LEU A 595 -0.05 18.69 -10.10
N THR A 596 0.95 19.41 -9.58
CA THR A 596 1.79 20.30 -10.40
C THR A 596 2.68 19.47 -11.35
N PRO A 597 3.22 20.07 -12.42
CA PRO A 597 4.15 19.38 -13.32
C PRO A 597 5.35 18.77 -12.59
N GLU A 598 5.87 19.42 -11.54
CA GLU A 598 6.98 18.92 -10.73
C GLU A 598 6.56 17.68 -9.92
N GLN A 599 5.35 17.67 -9.37
CA GLN A 599 4.81 16.53 -8.62
C GLN A 599 4.54 15.33 -9.55
N GLN A 600 4.03 15.59 -10.75
CA GLN A 600 3.89 14.55 -11.78
C GLN A 600 5.24 14.04 -12.29
N ALA A 601 6.26 14.91 -12.37
CA ALA A 601 7.62 14.52 -12.74
C ALA A 601 8.28 13.63 -11.67
N LEU A 602 7.99 13.87 -10.39
CA LEU A 602 8.40 12.98 -9.31
C LEU A 602 7.81 11.57 -9.51
N LEU A 603 6.49 11.48 -9.75
CA LEU A 603 5.83 10.20 -10.01
C LEU A 603 6.35 9.53 -11.29
N ALA A 604 6.62 10.29 -12.35
CA ALA A 604 7.18 9.76 -13.60
C ALA A 604 8.64 9.30 -13.49
N GLY A 605 9.39 9.86 -12.54
CA GLY A 605 10.75 9.43 -12.20
C GLY A 605 10.79 8.17 -11.34
N SER A 606 9.63 7.67 -10.94
CA SER A 606 9.40 6.56 -10.02
C SER A 606 8.56 5.47 -10.69
N GLY A 607 8.68 4.23 -10.21
CA GLY A 607 8.02 3.08 -10.81
C GLY A 607 8.60 2.68 -12.18
N PRO A 608 7.95 1.72 -12.86
CA PRO A 608 8.56 1.09 -14.01
C PRO A 608 8.40 1.90 -15.31
N THR A 609 7.20 2.34 -15.69
CA THR A 609 6.92 3.12 -16.92
C THR A 609 7.77 2.67 -18.12
N ALA A 610 8.83 3.42 -18.47
CA ALA A 610 9.69 3.10 -19.61
C ALA A 610 10.60 1.88 -19.39
N LEU A 611 10.87 1.50 -18.14
CA LEU A 611 11.72 0.36 -17.76
C LEU A 611 11.11 -0.98 -18.13
N VAL A 612 9.79 -1.08 -18.30
CA VAL A 612 9.14 -2.32 -18.75
C VAL A 612 9.72 -2.78 -20.11
N ASN A 613 10.11 -1.83 -20.97
CA ASN A 613 10.79 -2.14 -22.25
C ASN A 613 12.18 -2.77 -22.11
N LYS A 614 12.75 -2.77 -20.90
CA LYS A 614 14.07 -3.37 -20.61
C LYS A 614 13.96 -4.68 -19.87
N VAL A 615 12.77 -5.06 -19.40
CA VAL A 615 12.54 -6.32 -18.73
C VAL A 615 12.74 -7.44 -19.75
N THR A 616 13.65 -8.36 -19.46
CA THR A 616 13.86 -9.59 -20.24
C THR A 616 13.46 -10.85 -19.49
N ALA A 617 13.19 -10.72 -18.19
CA ALA A 617 12.76 -11.82 -17.34
C ALA A 617 11.34 -12.28 -17.75
N PRO A 618 11.13 -13.58 -17.97
CA PRO A 618 9.80 -14.17 -18.01
C PRO A 618 8.91 -13.64 -16.87
N THR A 619 7.73 -13.13 -17.22
CA THR A 619 6.83 -12.47 -16.29
C THR A 619 5.42 -13.10 -16.26
N LEU A 620 4.94 -13.48 -15.07
CA LEU A 620 3.53 -13.79 -14.81
C LEU A 620 2.87 -12.59 -14.11
N ILE A 621 1.92 -11.93 -14.77
CA ILE A 621 1.23 -10.77 -14.21
C ILE A 621 -0.04 -11.25 -13.49
N ILE A 622 -0.15 -10.98 -12.19
CA ILE A 622 -1.37 -11.26 -11.42
C ILE A 622 -2.07 -9.92 -11.13
N GLN A 623 -3.32 -9.76 -11.56
CA GLN A 623 -4.05 -8.50 -11.38
C GLN A 623 -5.46 -8.74 -10.84
N GLY A 624 -5.94 -7.80 -10.01
CA GLY A 624 -7.25 -7.91 -9.38
C GLY A 624 -8.38 -7.29 -10.22
N THR A 625 -9.48 -8.00 -10.42
CA THR A 625 -10.68 -7.48 -11.12
C THR A 625 -11.40 -6.36 -10.35
N VAL A 626 -11.13 -6.25 -9.05
CA VAL A 626 -11.61 -5.15 -8.18
C VAL A 626 -10.45 -4.29 -7.67
N ASP A 627 -9.35 -4.19 -8.42
CA ASP A 627 -8.25 -3.29 -8.06
C ASP A 627 -8.54 -1.83 -8.43
N VAL A 628 -9.18 -1.14 -7.50
CA VAL A 628 -9.54 0.28 -7.63
C VAL A 628 -8.37 1.25 -7.43
N LEU A 629 -7.18 0.77 -7.03
CA LEU A 629 -5.96 1.58 -6.92
C LEU A 629 -5.13 1.47 -8.20
N PHE A 630 -4.82 0.24 -8.61
CA PHE A 630 -4.08 -0.10 -9.83
C PHE A 630 -4.99 -0.91 -10.77
N PRO A 631 -5.76 -0.24 -11.65
CA PRO A 631 -6.75 -0.93 -12.48
C PRO A 631 -6.14 -1.94 -13.44
N LEU A 632 -7.00 -2.84 -13.96
CA LEU A 632 -6.64 -3.88 -14.93
C LEU A 632 -5.80 -3.34 -16.12
N GLN A 633 -6.05 -2.10 -16.54
CA GLN A 633 -5.31 -1.44 -17.62
C GLN A 633 -3.79 -1.42 -17.36
N GLN A 634 -3.35 -1.27 -16.10
CA GLN A 634 -1.92 -1.27 -15.77
C GLN A 634 -1.24 -2.60 -16.12
N ALA A 635 -1.92 -3.72 -15.86
CA ALA A 635 -1.46 -5.05 -16.22
C ALA A 635 -1.49 -5.26 -17.74
N MET A 636 -2.53 -4.77 -18.42
CA MET A 636 -2.65 -4.83 -19.89
C MET A 636 -1.51 -4.09 -20.58
N ASP A 637 -1.19 -2.87 -20.13
CA ASP A 637 -0.10 -2.05 -20.67
C ASP A 637 1.26 -2.77 -20.53
N ASN A 638 1.52 -3.35 -19.35
CA ASN A 638 2.74 -4.13 -19.10
C ASN A 638 2.79 -5.37 -20.01
N ALA A 639 1.70 -6.14 -20.07
CA ALA A 639 1.61 -7.35 -20.88
C ALA A 639 1.86 -7.05 -22.37
N GLN A 640 1.25 -5.99 -22.89
CA GLN A 640 1.42 -5.58 -24.28
C GLN A 640 2.87 -5.21 -24.61
N ILE A 641 3.55 -4.48 -23.72
CA ILE A 641 4.97 -4.12 -23.91
C ILE A 641 5.86 -5.36 -23.94
N LEU A 642 5.67 -6.29 -22.98
CA LEU A 642 6.47 -7.51 -22.90
C LEU A 642 6.25 -8.43 -24.11
N ASP A 643 4.98 -8.64 -24.50
CA ASP A 643 4.61 -9.50 -25.61
C ASP A 643 5.17 -8.96 -26.93
N ALA A 644 5.07 -7.64 -27.16
CA ALA A 644 5.67 -6.97 -28.31
C ALA A 644 7.20 -7.09 -28.36
N ASN A 645 7.85 -7.24 -27.20
CA ASN A 645 9.30 -7.46 -27.09
C ASN A 645 9.70 -8.95 -27.15
N GLY A 646 8.73 -9.86 -27.29
CA GLY A 646 8.97 -11.31 -27.33
C GLY A 646 9.40 -11.91 -25.99
N VAL A 647 9.12 -11.23 -24.88
CA VAL A 647 9.37 -11.74 -23.52
C VAL A 647 8.23 -12.70 -23.16
N PRO A 648 8.52 -13.91 -22.65
CA PRO A 648 7.48 -14.80 -22.16
C PRO A 648 6.63 -14.12 -21.09
N VAL A 649 5.35 -13.92 -21.41
CA VAL A 649 4.39 -13.25 -20.53
C VAL A 649 3.08 -14.02 -20.49
N LYS A 650 2.53 -14.20 -19.28
CA LYS A 650 1.18 -14.71 -19.01
C LYS A 650 0.47 -13.80 -18.03
N MET A 651 -0.87 -13.80 -18.03
CA MET A 651 -1.65 -12.92 -17.18
C MET A 651 -2.83 -13.66 -16.53
N VAL A 652 -3.04 -13.40 -15.24
CA VAL A 652 -4.17 -13.93 -14.47
C VAL A 652 -4.91 -12.76 -13.84
N TRP A 653 -6.20 -12.67 -14.11
CA TRP A 653 -7.12 -11.78 -13.41
C TRP A 653 -7.92 -12.56 -12.38
N PHE A 654 -7.82 -12.15 -11.12
CA PHE A 654 -8.49 -12.83 -10.00
C PHE A 654 -9.42 -11.87 -9.27
N CYS A 655 -10.35 -12.43 -8.49
CA CYS A 655 -11.25 -11.67 -7.64
C CYS A 655 -10.46 -11.15 -6.42
N GLY A 656 -10.07 -9.88 -6.48
CA GLY A 656 -9.28 -9.20 -5.45
C GLY A 656 -8.64 -7.93 -5.99
N GLY A 657 -7.61 -7.44 -5.30
CA GLY A 657 -7.00 -6.14 -5.57
C GLY A 657 -7.00 -5.25 -4.32
N HIS A 658 -6.96 -3.94 -4.53
CA HIS A 658 -7.06 -2.95 -3.45
C HIS A 658 -8.51 -2.62 -3.06
N GLY A 659 -9.51 -3.12 -3.79
CA GLY A 659 -10.95 -2.98 -3.48
C GLY A 659 -11.55 -4.23 -2.85
N ASN A 660 -12.84 -4.16 -2.55
CA ASN A 660 -13.58 -5.28 -1.96
C ASN A 660 -14.19 -6.20 -3.03
N CYS A 661 -13.78 -7.46 -3.08
CA CYS A 661 -14.38 -8.40 -4.02
C CYS A 661 -15.69 -8.95 -3.46
N GLU A 662 -16.79 -8.70 -4.18
CA GLU A 662 -18.14 -9.17 -3.82
C GLU A 662 -18.59 -10.38 -4.65
N THR A 663 -17.79 -10.79 -5.65
CA THR A 663 -17.95 -12.04 -6.40
C THR A 663 -18.04 -13.22 -5.43
N PRO A 664 -18.92 -14.22 -5.67
CA PRO A 664 -18.99 -15.43 -4.88
C PRO A 664 -17.61 -16.07 -4.68
N ALA A 665 -17.37 -16.63 -3.50
CA ALA A 665 -16.08 -17.23 -3.17
C ALA A 665 -15.78 -18.41 -4.12
N GLY A 666 -14.79 -18.22 -5.00
CA GLY A 666 -14.18 -19.26 -5.83
C GLY A 666 -12.80 -19.67 -5.33
N ASP A 667 -12.09 -20.48 -6.11
CA ASP A 667 -10.72 -20.94 -5.81
C ASP A 667 -9.63 -19.90 -6.21
N SER A 668 -10.00 -18.62 -6.35
CA SER A 668 -9.10 -17.53 -6.80
C SER A 668 -7.75 -17.48 -6.08
N THR A 669 -7.72 -17.74 -4.77
CA THR A 669 -6.47 -17.81 -3.99
C THR A 669 -5.60 -18.99 -4.41
N GLU A 670 -6.22 -20.17 -4.58
CA GLU A 670 -5.54 -21.38 -5.03
C GLU A 670 -5.06 -21.23 -6.48
N MET A 671 -5.86 -20.62 -7.35
CA MET A 671 -5.49 -20.31 -8.73
C MET A 671 -4.23 -19.44 -8.78
N VAL A 672 -4.18 -18.35 -8.01
CA VAL A 672 -3.02 -17.45 -7.98
C VAL A 672 -1.79 -18.14 -7.42
N GLU A 673 -1.93 -18.92 -6.35
CA GLU A 673 -0.82 -19.68 -5.76
C GLU A 673 -0.29 -20.75 -6.73
N SER A 674 -1.18 -21.54 -7.33
CA SER A 674 -0.81 -22.58 -8.30
C SER A 674 -0.11 -22.00 -9.53
N ALA A 675 -0.64 -20.90 -10.10
CA ALA A 675 -0.01 -20.23 -11.23
C ALA A 675 1.37 -19.66 -10.86
N THR A 676 1.50 -19.05 -9.68
CA THR A 676 2.78 -18.53 -9.17
C THR A 676 3.81 -19.64 -9.04
N MET A 677 3.44 -20.76 -8.41
CA MET A 677 4.34 -21.89 -8.23
C MET A 677 4.76 -22.52 -9.55
N SER A 678 3.82 -22.76 -10.48
CA SER A 678 4.15 -23.34 -11.78
C SER A 678 5.10 -22.45 -12.59
N TRP A 679 4.89 -21.14 -12.55
CA TRP A 679 5.76 -20.17 -13.22
C TRP A 679 7.19 -20.18 -12.65
N LEU A 680 7.32 -20.10 -11.32
CA LEU A 680 8.63 -20.10 -10.67
C LEU A 680 9.35 -21.44 -10.83
N ASP A 681 8.63 -22.55 -10.74
CA ASP A 681 9.22 -23.88 -10.97
C ASP A 681 9.79 -23.97 -12.38
N THR A 682 9.06 -23.49 -13.38
CA THR A 682 9.51 -23.52 -14.78
C THR A 682 10.71 -22.60 -15.03
N TYR A 683 10.59 -21.32 -14.68
CA TYR A 683 11.56 -20.30 -15.10
C TYR A 683 12.71 -20.06 -14.11
N VAL A 684 12.58 -20.47 -12.85
CA VAL A 684 13.63 -20.35 -11.84
C VAL A 684 14.23 -21.73 -11.54
N LYS A 685 13.46 -22.65 -10.98
CA LYS A 685 14.00 -23.94 -10.50
C LYS A 685 14.51 -24.81 -11.65
N HIS A 686 13.72 -24.95 -12.70
CA HIS A 686 14.03 -25.71 -13.92
C HIS A 686 14.61 -24.82 -15.04
N LYS A 687 15.19 -23.66 -14.69
CA LYS A 687 15.78 -22.75 -15.68
C LYS A 687 16.79 -23.47 -16.58
N GLY A 688 16.52 -23.42 -17.90
CA GLY A 688 17.32 -24.05 -18.95
C GLY A 688 16.83 -25.43 -19.38
N GLU A 689 15.82 -25.98 -18.71
CA GLU A 689 15.14 -27.22 -19.08
C GLU A 689 13.91 -26.93 -19.94
N ALA A 690 13.50 -27.88 -20.78
CA ALA A 690 12.29 -27.78 -21.59
C ALA A 690 11.07 -28.28 -20.80
N VAL A 691 10.68 -27.51 -19.78
CA VAL A 691 9.49 -27.76 -18.95
C VAL A 691 8.39 -26.80 -19.39
N ASP A 692 7.19 -27.32 -19.61
CA ASP A 692 6.00 -26.49 -19.83
C ASP A 692 5.43 -26.06 -18.47
N ASP A 693 5.10 -24.79 -18.33
CA ASP A 693 4.46 -24.27 -17.12
C ASP A 693 2.97 -24.69 -17.03
N GLY A 694 2.39 -25.21 -18.12
CA GLY A 694 1.02 -25.72 -18.16
C GLY A 694 -0.06 -24.64 -17.94
N LEU A 695 0.30 -23.36 -17.95
CA LEU A 695 -0.61 -22.23 -17.79
C LEU A 695 -1.10 -21.74 -19.16
N PRO A 696 -2.39 -21.40 -19.32
CA PRO A 696 -2.84 -20.65 -20.49
C PRO A 696 -2.25 -19.22 -20.51
N LYS A 697 -2.24 -18.59 -21.69
CA LYS A 697 -1.68 -17.23 -21.88
C LYS A 697 -2.42 -16.18 -21.04
N PHE A 698 -3.73 -16.30 -20.94
CA PHE A 698 -4.58 -15.42 -20.17
C PHE A 698 -5.68 -16.20 -19.42
N GLN A 699 -5.91 -15.84 -18.16
CA GLN A 699 -6.99 -16.35 -17.31
C GLN A 699 -7.72 -15.19 -16.65
N TRP A 700 -9.04 -15.29 -16.51
CA TRP A 700 -9.81 -14.32 -15.75
C TRP A 700 -11.00 -14.97 -15.06
N ILE A 701 -11.52 -14.26 -14.06
CA ILE A 701 -12.77 -14.57 -13.36
C ILE A 701 -13.81 -13.49 -13.68
N ASP A 702 -15.07 -13.88 -13.81
CA ASP A 702 -16.19 -12.94 -13.97
C ASP A 702 -16.88 -12.62 -12.63
N GLN A 703 -18.01 -11.89 -12.70
CA GLN A 703 -18.78 -11.49 -11.52
C GLN A 703 -19.48 -12.66 -10.79
N ASP A 704 -19.71 -13.76 -11.49
CA ASP A 704 -20.43 -14.94 -10.97
C ASP A 704 -19.46 -15.93 -10.31
N GLY A 705 -18.16 -15.71 -10.48
CA GLY A 705 -17.09 -16.55 -9.96
C GLY A 705 -16.65 -17.62 -10.95
N ASP A 706 -17.09 -17.53 -12.20
CA ASP A 706 -16.69 -18.46 -13.25
C ASP A 706 -15.33 -18.08 -13.81
N HIS A 707 -14.49 -19.10 -14.01
CA HIS A 707 -13.12 -18.95 -14.49
C HIS A 707 -13.04 -19.27 -15.98
N TYR A 708 -12.32 -18.43 -16.72
CA TYR A 708 -12.15 -18.53 -18.17
C TYR A 708 -10.68 -18.42 -18.55
N THR A 709 -10.34 -18.97 -19.70
CA THR A 709 -8.99 -19.02 -20.24
C THR A 709 -8.96 -18.65 -21.72
N SER A 710 -7.81 -18.15 -22.18
CA SER A 710 -7.52 -17.86 -23.58
C SER A 710 -6.03 -18.05 -23.88
N ASP A 711 -5.72 -18.46 -25.11
CA ASP A 711 -4.35 -18.48 -25.65
C ASP A 711 -3.87 -17.10 -26.10
N LEU A 712 -4.75 -16.09 -26.05
CA LEU A 712 -4.45 -14.71 -26.41
C LEU A 712 -4.56 -13.79 -25.20
N LEU A 713 -3.73 -12.76 -25.15
CA LEU A 713 -3.89 -11.66 -24.20
C LEU A 713 -5.11 -10.80 -24.60
N PRO A 714 -5.77 -10.11 -23.66
CA PRO A 714 -6.90 -9.22 -23.98
C PRO A 714 -6.48 -7.99 -24.80
N THR A 715 -5.17 -7.76 -24.97
CA THR A 715 -4.58 -6.72 -25.84
C THR A 715 -4.29 -7.22 -27.26
N ASP A 716 -4.43 -8.52 -27.55
CA ASP A 716 -4.26 -9.07 -28.88
C ASP A 716 -5.46 -8.67 -29.78
N PRO A 717 -5.23 -8.15 -31.00
CA PRO A 717 -6.32 -7.80 -31.91
C PRO A 717 -7.29 -8.96 -32.21
N ASN A 718 -6.81 -10.21 -32.24
CA ASN A 718 -7.62 -11.40 -32.49
C ASN A 718 -8.41 -11.89 -31.27
N PHE A 719 -8.14 -11.33 -30.08
CA PHE A 719 -8.97 -11.57 -28.90
C PHE A 719 -10.34 -10.89 -29.04
N THR A 720 -10.40 -9.74 -29.70
CA THR A 720 -11.61 -8.91 -29.73
C THR A 720 -12.70 -9.44 -30.67
N GLY A 721 -13.96 -9.34 -30.23
CA GLY A 721 -15.17 -9.69 -30.97
C GLY A 721 -15.98 -8.47 -31.41
N THR A 722 -17.24 -8.69 -31.80
CA THR A 722 -18.18 -7.60 -32.10
C THR A 722 -18.57 -6.91 -30.78
N PRO A 723 -18.29 -5.61 -30.61
CA PRO A 723 -18.57 -4.92 -29.36
C PRO A 723 -20.08 -4.79 -29.10
N VAL A 724 -20.46 -4.72 -27.83
CA VAL A 724 -21.84 -4.38 -27.43
C VAL A 724 -21.95 -2.87 -27.34
N THR A 725 -22.72 -2.27 -28.25
CA THR A 725 -22.89 -0.82 -28.31
C THR A 725 -24.24 -0.37 -27.76
N ALA A 726 -24.26 0.75 -27.06
CA ALA A 726 -25.49 1.43 -26.66
C ALA A 726 -25.35 2.95 -26.77
N SER A 727 -26.48 3.63 -26.90
CA SER A 727 -26.53 5.10 -26.98
C SER A 727 -27.64 5.65 -26.10
N GLY A 728 -27.43 6.81 -25.50
CA GLY A 728 -28.41 7.55 -24.72
C GLY A 728 -28.47 9.03 -25.10
N SER A 729 -29.64 9.64 -24.93
CA SER A 729 -29.86 11.07 -25.19
C SER A 729 -29.22 12.01 -24.16
N GLY A 730 -28.55 11.46 -23.14
CA GLY A 730 -27.95 12.23 -22.07
C GLY A 730 -28.96 12.78 -21.06
N GLY A 731 -28.62 13.91 -20.44
CA GLY A 731 -29.43 14.56 -19.41
C GLY A 731 -28.66 15.65 -18.65
N LEU A 732 -29.41 16.44 -17.88
CA LEU A 732 -28.89 17.52 -17.06
C LEU A 732 -28.50 17.02 -15.67
N LEU A 733 -27.26 17.31 -15.25
CA LEU A 733 -26.76 16.96 -13.91
C LEU A 733 -26.23 18.20 -13.18
N GLY A 734 -26.65 18.35 -11.92
CA GLY A 734 -26.02 19.25 -10.97
C GLY A 734 -24.75 18.61 -10.40
N ILE A 735 -23.64 19.35 -10.43
CA ILE A 735 -22.37 18.94 -9.83
C ILE A 735 -22.29 19.54 -8.43
N VAL A 736 -22.49 18.68 -7.45
CA VAL A 736 -22.37 19.00 -6.02
C VAL A 736 -21.48 17.93 -5.39
N PRO A 737 -20.42 18.30 -4.66
CA PRO A 737 -19.57 17.32 -3.99
C PRO A 737 -20.41 16.45 -3.05
N ILE A 738 -20.20 15.12 -3.12
CA ILE A 738 -20.75 14.08 -2.21
C ILE A 738 -22.22 13.69 -2.43
N LEU A 739 -23.05 14.52 -3.06
CA LEU A 739 -24.49 14.22 -3.14
C LEU A 739 -24.83 13.31 -4.34
N GLY A 740 -25.30 12.10 -4.00
CA GLY A 740 -25.88 11.15 -4.96
C GLY A 740 -24.90 10.49 -5.93
N GLY A 741 -23.60 10.68 -5.72
CA GLY A 741 -22.52 10.12 -6.52
C GLY A 741 -22.20 8.66 -6.23
N SER A 742 -21.06 8.21 -6.77
CA SER A 742 -20.54 6.86 -6.59
C SER A 742 -19.75 6.70 -5.28
N GLY A 743 -19.95 5.58 -4.60
CA GLY A 743 -19.29 5.24 -3.34
C GLY A 743 -19.80 6.03 -2.13
N PRO A 744 -19.29 5.73 -0.92
CA PRO A 744 -18.38 4.62 -0.62
C PRO A 744 -19.07 3.24 -0.74
N GLY A 745 -18.27 2.20 -0.93
CA GLY A 745 -18.69 0.80 -0.86
C GLY A 745 -19.10 0.34 0.54
N ALA A 746 -19.79 -0.80 0.61
CA ALA A 746 -20.33 -1.37 1.85
C ALA A 746 -19.26 -1.98 2.77
N ALA A 747 -18.03 -2.17 2.29
CA ALA A 747 -16.93 -2.84 2.99
C ALA A 747 -16.34 -2.05 4.19
N GLY A 748 -16.86 -0.86 4.49
CA GLY A 748 -16.37 0.00 5.56
C GLY A 748 -14.97 0.58 5.28
N ILE A 749 -14.45 1.41 6.18
CA ILE A 749 -13.13 2.03 6.03
C ILE A 749 -12.04 1.02 6.44
N PRO A 750 -10.96 0.86 5.66
CA PRO A 750 -10.57 1.69 4.52
C PRO A 750 -11.08 1.23 3.15
N PHE A 751 -11.45 -0.04 2.98
CA PHE A 751 -11.67 -0.66 1.66
C PHE A 751 -12.81 0.00 0.87
N GLY A 752 -13.92 0.32 1.51
CA GLY A 752 -15.07 0.98 0.88
C GLY A 752 -14.81 2.41 0.39
N LEU A 753 -13.70 3.06 0.75
CA LEU A 753 -13.37 4.40 0.24
C LEU A 753 -12.83 4.38 -1.20
N GLY A 754 -12.34 3.23 -1.66
CA GLY A 754 -11.89 3.02 -3.03
C GLY A 754 -12.98 2.47 -3.96
N ASP A 755 -14.03 1.87 -3.39
CA ASP A 755 -15.07 1.18 -4.14
C ASP A 755 -16.13 2.14 -4.69
N GLY A 756 -16.43 2.00 -5.98
CA GLY A 756 -17.60 2.59 -6.62
C GLY A 756 -18.90 1.89 -6.20
N THR A 757 -20.00 2.64 -6.15
CA THR A 757 -21.34 2.10 -5.93
C THR A 757 -22.34 2.76 -6.86
N LYS A 758 -23.50 2.13 -7.05
CA LYS A 758 -24.57 2.65 -7.90
C LYS A 758 -24.95 4.07 -7.48
N ALA A 759 -24.80 5.01 -8.40
CA ALA A 759 -25.12 6.40 -8.18
C ALA A 759 -26.62 6.64 -8.31
N THR A 760 -27.17 7.51 -7.44
CA THR A 760 -28.57 7.94 -7.49
C THR A 760 -28.77 9.18 -8.35
N ASN A 761 -27.73 10.01 -8.49
CA ASN A 761 -27.65 11.16 -9.38
C ASN A 761 -26.76 10.80 -10.58
N ALA A 762 -27.37 10.28 -11.64
CA ALA A 762 -26.63 9.86 -12.83
C ALA A 762 -27.47 9.95 -14.12
N VAL A 763 -26.79 10.19 -15.23
CA VAL A 763 -27.28 9.87 -16.57
C VAL A 763 -27.02 8.38 -16.81
N ASN A 764 -28.06 7.66 -17.24
CA ASN A 764 -28.03 6.20 -17.40
C ASN A 764 -28.16 5.84 -18.87
N VAL A 765 -27.23 5.03 -19.38
CA VAL A 765 -27.30 4.42 -20.70
C VAL A 765 -27.43 2.92 -20.53
N LYS A 766 -28.57 2.38 -20.95
CA LYS A 766 -28.84 0.95 -20.81
C LYS A 766 -28.16 0.17 -21.93
N VAL A 767 -27.35 -0.80 -21.54
CA VAL A 767 -26.71 -1.79 -22.40
C VAL A 767 -27.51 -3.09 -22.31
N THR A 768 -27.90 -3.63 -23.47
CA THR A 768 -28.66 -4.88 -23.54
C THR A 768 -27.80 -5.96 -24.17
N ALA A 769 -27.92 -7.19 -23.67
CA ALA A 769 -27.23 -8.35 -24.23
C ALA A 769 -27.53 -8.51 -25.74
N PRO A 770 -26.52 -8.76 -26.59
CA PRO A 770 -26.69 -8.82 -28.04
C PRO A 770 -27.26 -10.15 -28.59
N SER A 771 -27.35 -11.23 -27.79
CA SER A 771 -27.73 -12.57 -28.29
C SER A 771 -28.37 -13.50 -27.25
N ASP A 772 -28.81 -14.70 -27.68
CA ASP A 772 -29.29 -15.81 -26.85
C ASP A 772 -28.15 -16.60 -26.15
N THR A 773 -26.90 -16.12 -26.22
CA THR A 773 -25.74 -16.73 -25.56
C THR A 773 -24.99 -15.74 -24.67
N ASN A 774 -24.31 -16.25 -23.64
CA ASN A 774 -23.48 -15.47 -22.73
C ASN A 774 -22.39 -14.72 -23.50
N THR A 775 -22.27 -13.42 -23.25
CA THR A 775 -21.30 -12.54 -23.92
C THR A 775 -20.24 -12.11 -22.92
N GLN A 776 -18.99 -12.53 -23.13
CA GLN A 776 -17.84 -12.13 -22.32
C GLN A 776 -17.43 -10.69 -22.65
N ILE A 777 -17.62 -9.77 -21.71
CA ILE A 777 -17.13 -8.40 -21.74
C ILE A 777 -15.77 -8.35 -21.05
N VAL A 778 -14.71 -8.18 -21.82
CA VAL A 778 -13.33 -8.24 -21.31
C VAL A 778 -12.49 -7.15 -21.96
N GLY A 779 -11.93 -6.26 -21.14
CA GLY A 779 -11.11 -5.13 -21.58
C GLY A 779 -11.73 -3.77 -21.26
N ALA A 780 -11.17 -2.71 -21.85
CA ALA A 780 -11.59 -1.32 -21.63
C ALA A 780 -12.81 -0.94 -22.51
N PRO A 781 -13.97 -0.60 -21.92
CA PRO A 781 -15.08 0.01 -22.64
C PRO A 781 -14.71 1.37 -23.22
N GLU A 782 -15.24 1.75 -24.37
CA GLU A 782 -15.09 3.09 -24.93
C GLU A 782 -16.35 3.93 -24.65
N LEU A 783 -16.14 5.16 -24.17
CA LEU A 783 -17.20 6.13 -23.91
C LEU A 783 -16.99 7.37 -24.78
N THR A 784 -17.98 7.69 -25.61
CA THR A 784 -18.12 9.01 -26.23
C THR A 784 -19.25 9.79 -25.55
N MET A 785 -18.97 11.02 -25.13
CA MET A 785 -19.94 11.91 -24.49
C MET A 785 -19.86 13.30 -25.10
N THR A 786 -21.00 13.80 -25.60
CA THR A 786 -21.18 15.20 -26.02
C THR A 786 -21.91 15.95 -24.93
N TYR A 787 -21.38 17.11 -24.54
CA TYR A 787 -21.87 17.87 -23.39
C TYR A 787 -21.60 19.36 -23.53
N SER A 788 -22.35 20.16 -22.77
CA SER A 788 -22.03 21.55 -22.47
C SER A 788 -22.27 21.81 -20.99
N GLY A 789 -21.67 22.85 -20.41
CA GLY A 789 -21.88 23.12 -18.99
C GLY A 789 -21.09 24.31 -18.48
N ILE A 790 -21.41 24.75 -17.27
CA ILE A 790 -20.75 25.87 -16.59
C ILE A 790 -20.37 25.44 -15.19
N GLY A 791 -19.12 25.63 -14.78
CA GLY A 791 -18.67 25.25 -13.45
C GLY A 791 -17.16 25.27 -13.26
N THR A 792 -16.75 24.86 -12.07
CA THR A 792 -15.35 24.65 -11.68
C THR A 792 -14.92 23.19 -11.78
N SER A 793 -15.88 22.27 -11.95
CA SER A 793 -15.52 20.85 -12.11
C SER A 793 -14.73 20.62 -13.39
N ARG A 794 -13.71 19.77 -13.28
CA ARG A 794 -12.90 19.27 -14.40
C ARG A 794 -13.23 17.84 -14.78
N HIS A 795 -14.09 17.18 -13.99
CA HIS A 795 -14.40 15.77 -14.16
C HIS A 795 -15.87 15.49 -13.89
N VAL A 796 -16.39 14.53 -14.64
CA VAL A 796 -17.52 13.68 -14.22
C VAL A 796 -16.98 12.24 -14.13
N TYR A 797 -17.79 11.29 -13.67
CA TYR A 797 -17.32 9.94 -13.42
C TYR A 797 -18.23 8.92 -14.10
N ALA A 798 -17.62 7.94 -14.77
CA ALA A 798 -18.34 6.86 -15.44
C ALA A 798 -18.09 5.52 -14.74
N GLN A 799 -19.12 4.68 -14.71
CA GLN A 799 -19.07 3.32 -14.16
C GLN A 799 -20.10 2.44 -14.84
N ILE A 800 -19.95 1.12 -14.74
CA ILE A 800 -20.93 0.17 -15.27
C ILE A 800 -21.58 -0.55 -14.09
N VAL A 801 -22.91 -0.51 -14.06
CA VAL A 801 -23.72 -1.18 -13.04
C VAL A 801 -24.33 -2.43 -13.65
N ASP A 802 -24.17 -3.57 -12.98
CA ASP A 802 -24.93 -4.76 -13.27
C ASP A 802 -26.36 -4.58 -12.73
N ASP A 803 -27.37 -4.62 -13.61
CA ASP A 803 -28.76 -4.31 -13.19
C ASP A 803 -29.37 -5.41 -12.32
N GLN A 804 -28.80 -6.62 -12.34
CA GLN A 804 -29.29 -7.77 -11.60
C GLN A 804 -28.90 -7.67 -10.12
N THR A 805 -27.64 -7.35 -9.85
CA THR A 805 -27.11 -7.20 -8.48
C THR A 805 -27.25 -5.77 -7.96
N GLY A 806 -27.31 -4.78 -8.86
CA GLY A 806 -27.20 -3.36 -8.51
C GLY A 806 -25.78 -2.92 -8.13
N GLN A 807 -24.78 -3.78 -8.32
CA GLN A 807 -23.38 -3.49 -8.01
C GLN A 807 -22.68 -2.81 -9.19
N VAL A 808 -21.62 -2.05 -8.88
CA VAL A 808 -20.72 -1.55 -9.91
C VAL A 808 -19.75 -2.66 -10.27
N ILE A 809 -19.66 -3.00 -11.56
CA ILE A 809 -18.76 -4.04 -12.06
C ILE A 809 -17.32 -3.65 -11.70
N GLY A 810 -16.63 -4.55 -10.99
CA GLY A 810 -15.26 -4.35 -10.53
C GLY A 810 -15.09 -3.28 -9.44
N ASN A 811 -16.17 -2.67 -8.94
CA ASN A 811 -16.15 -1.45 -8.12
C ASN A 811 -15.38 -0.27 -8.75
N VAL A 812 -15.02 -0.34 -10.04
CA VAL A 812 -14.15 0.64 -10.68
C VAL A 812 -14.94 1.85 -11.16
N VAL A 813 -14.32 3.02 -11.01
CA VAL A 813 -14.88 4.30 -11.44
C VAL A 813 -13.85 5.01 -12.33
N THR A 814 -14.29 5.40 -13.52
CA THR A 814 -13.45 6.14 -14.49
C THR A 814 -13.67 7.64 -14.35
N PRO A 815 -12.64 8.44 -14.06
CA PRO A 815 -12.74 9.89 -14.16
C PRO A 815 -12.73 10.34 -15.63
N ILE A 816 -13.79 11.02 -16.05
CA ILE A 816 -13.98 11.55 -17.41
C ILE A 816 -13.66 13.04 -17.41
N PRO A 817 -12.62 13.49 -18.12
CA PRO A 817 -12.26 14.91 -18.15
C PRO A 817 -13.34 15.72 -18.88
N VAL A 818 -13.72 16.86 -18.31
CA VAL A 818 -14.69 17.80 -18.88
C VAL A 818 -14.21 19.24 -18.76
N THR A 819 -14.65 20.08 -19.69
CA THR A 819 -14.45 21.54 -19.68
C THR A 819 -15.80 22.23 -19.62
N LEU A 820 -16.07 22.95 -18.53
CA LEU A 820 -17.37 23.58 -18.27
C LEU A 820 -17.31 25.10 -18.53
N ASP A 821 -17.09 25.48 -19.78
CA ASP A 821 -16.92 26.88 -20.24
C ASP A 821 -18.16 27.46 -20.97
N GLY A 822 -19.28 26.77 -20.90
CA GLY A 822 -20.55 27.13 -21.56
C GLY A 822 -20.63 26.74 -23.04
N LYS A 823 -19.59 26.12 -23.61
CA LYS A 823 -19.61 25.62 -25.00
C LYS A 823 -19.89 24.12 -25.03
N GLU A 824 -20.29 23.66 -26.21
CA GLU A 824 -20.37 22.24 -26.51
C GLU A 824 -18.97 21.65 -26.71
N HIS A 825 -18.75 20.47 -26.13
CA HIS A 825 -17.55 19.67 -26.25
C HIS A 825 -17.94 18.22 -26.46
N THR A 826 -17.03 17.44 -27.03
CA THR A 826 -17.13 15.98 -27.11
C THR A 826 -15.85 15.37 -26.56
N VAL A 827 -15.99 14.38 -25.69
CA VAL A 827 -14.88 13.55 -25.20
C VAL A 827 -15.09 12.12 -25.68
N ASN A 828 -14.02 11.49 -26.17
CA ASN A 828 -13.94 10.05 -26.43
C ASN A 828 -12.80 9.49 -25.59
N ILE A 829 -13.08 8.51 -24.74
CA ILE A 829 -12.11 8.01 -23.77
C ILE A 829 -12.37 6.53 -23.42
N PRO A 830 -11.31 5.73 -23.25
CA PRO A 830 -11.43 4.41 -22.63
C PRO A 830 -11.82 4.55 -21.15
N MET A 831 -12.78 3.74 -20.74
CA MET A 831 -13.12 3.50 -19.35
C MET A 831 -12.17 2.48 -18.72
N GLU A 832 -12.19 2.40 -17.39
CA GLU A 832 -11.48 1.34 -16.66
C GLU A 832 -11.92 -0.04 -17.17
N ALA A 833 -10.94 -0.90 -17.44
CA ALA A 833 -11.17 -2.23 -17.96
C ALA A 833 -11.93 -3.10 -16.96
N VAL A 834 -12.78 -3.98 -17.49
CA VAL A 834 -13.64 -4.89 -16.72
C VAL A 834 -13.54 -6.32 -17.25
N ALA A 835 -13.95 -7.27 -16.41
CA ALA A 835 -14.23 -8.66 -16.78
C ALA A 835 -15.63 -9.01 -16.27
N TYR A 836 -16.55 -9.32 -17.18
CA TYR A 836 -17.97 -9.50 -16.88
C TYR A 836 -18.67 -10.36 -17.92
N THR A 837 -19.57 -11.23 -17.49
CA THR A 837 -20.42 -12.04 -18.35
C THR A 837 -21.80 -11.40 -18.48
N LEU A 838 -22.13 -10.88 -19.66
CA LEU A 838 -23.47 -10.35 -19.97
C LEU A 838 -24.35 -11.48 -20.53
N GLU A 839 -25.25 -11.99 -19.69
CA GLU A 839 -26.14 -13.09 -20.07
C GLU A 839 -27.35 -12.63 -20.94
N PRO A 840 -27.95 -13.54 -21.72
CA PRO A 840 -29.16 -13.25 -22.47
C PRO A 840 -30.31 -12.75 -21.58
N GLY A 841 -30.94 -11.64 -21.96
CA GLY A 841 -32.03 -11.02 -21.20
C GLY A 841 -31.60 -10.21 -19.98
N HIS A 842 -30.33 -10.28 -19.59
CA HIS A 842 -29.73 -9.41 -18.58
C HIS A 842 -29.32 -8.06 -19.18
N THR A 843 -29.17 -7.05 -18.31
CA THR A 843 -28.80 -5.71 -18.73
C THR A 843 -27.75 -5.10 -17.81
N ALA A 844 -26.92 -4.24 -18.38
CA ALA A 844 -26.01 -3.40 -17.63
C ALA A 844 -26.36 -1.93 -17.88
N THR A 845 -26.07 -1.06 -16.92
CA THR A 845 -26.29 0.37 -17.04
C THR A 845 -24.96 1.09 -16.92
N VAL A 846 -24.54 1.81 -17.98
CA VAL A 846 -23.45 2.77 -17.87
C VAL A 846 -24.00 4.02 -17.19
N GLN A 847 -23.45 4.36 -16.03
CA GLN A 847 -23.81 5.56 -15.28
C GLN A 847 -22.74 6.63 -15.45
N ILE A 848 -23.16 7.85 -15.79
CA ILE A 848 -22.33 9.06 -15.70
C ILE A 848 -22.85 9.87 -14.51
N THR A 849 -22.00 10.05 -13.49
CA THR A 849 -22.32 10.75 -12.25
C THR A 849 -21.37 11.90 -11.97
N THR A 850 -21.75 12.82 -11.09
CA THR A 850 -21.03 14.08 -10.85
C THR A 850 -20.07 14.05 -9.68
N SER A 851 -20.08 13.00 -8.88
CA SER A 851 -19.11 12.79 -7.81
C SER A 851 -18.78 11.31 -7.62
N ALA A 852 -17.58 11.03 -7.15
CA ALA A 852 -17.12 9.68 -6.83
C ALA A 852 -16.21 9.73 -5.61
N THR A 853 -16.46 8.83 -4.65
CA THR A 853 -15.71 8.74 -3.40
C THR A 853 -14.20 8.54 -3.59
N PRO A 854 -13.74 7.75 -4.58
CA PRO A 854 -12.30 7.60 -4.84
C PRO A 854 -11.58 8.91 -5.22
N PHE A 855 -12.32 9.87 -5.78
CA PHE A 855 -11.84 11.12 -6.36
C PHE A 855 -12.43 12.37 -5.68
N LEU A 856 -12.84 12.26 -4.41
CA LEU A 856 -13.50 13.38 -3.71
C LEU A 856 -12.72 14.68 -3.84
N ASN A 857 -13.42 15.71 -4.29
CA ASN A 857 -12.90 17.05 -4.40
C ASN A 857 -14.01 18.07 -4.13
N PHE A 858 -13.85 18.78 -3.01
CA PHE A 858 -14.83 19.73 -2.48
C PHE A 858 -14.88 21.06 -3.24
N THR A 859 -13.98 21.29 -4.21
CA THR A 859 -13.98 22.50 -5.03
C THR A 859 -14.70 22.32 -6.38
N GLN A 860 -15.27 21.14 -6.63
CA GLN A 860 -15.99 20.81 -7.86
C GLN A 860 -17.45 21.24 -7.77
N PHE A 861 -17.84 22.23 -8.57
CA PHE A 861 -19.23 22.68 -8.69
C PHE A 861 -19.57 22.97 -10.13
N GLY A 862 -20.86 22.97 -10.46
CA GLY A 862 -21.32 23.33 -11.79
C GLY A 862 -22.61 22.64 -12.19
N VAL A 863 -22.96 22.82 -13.44
CA VAL A 863 -24.04 22.10 -14.12
C VAL A 863 -23.48 21.62 -15.46
N ILE A 864 -23.80 20.38 -15.80
CA ILE A 864 -23.45 19.77 -17.09
C ILE A 864 -24.73 19.25 -17.74
N ASP A 865 -24.95 19.65 -18.98
CA ASP A 865 -25.97 19.14 -19.87
C ASP A 865 -25.31 18.20 -20.87
N ILE A 866 -25.56 16.90 -20.71
CA ILE A 866 -25.06 15.87 -21.61
C ILE A 866 -26.10 15.71 -22.71
N SER A 867 -25.73 15.97 -23.96
CA SER A 867 -26.65 15.92 -25.10
C SER A 867 -26.58 14.60 -25.88
N GLY A 868 -25.55 13.78 -25.63
CA GLY A 868 -25.41 12.47 -26.24
C GLY A 868 -24.36 11.63 -25.55
N VAL A 869 -24.64 10.33 -25.44
CA VAL A 869 -23.71 9.33 -24.91
C VAL A 869 -23.71 8.13 -25.84
N GLU A 870 -22.54 7.65 -26.21
CA GLU A 870 -22.33 6.38 -26.92
C GLU A 870 -21.33 5.56 -26.12
N VAL A 871 -21.63 4.28 -25.93
CA VAL A 871 -20.76 3.33 -25.24
C VAL A 871 -20.55 2.10 -26.09
N SER A 872 -19.33 1.57 -26.06
CA SER A 872 -18.94 0.36 -26.76
C SER A 872 -18.17 -0.54 -25.80
N LEU A 873 -18.77 -1.66 -25.41
CA LEU A 873 -18.18 -2.63 -24.49
C LEU A 873 -17.43 -3.69 -25.31
N PRO A 874 -16.12 -3.90 -25.09
CA PRO A 874 -15.34 -4.90 -25.82
C PRO A 874 -15.81 -6.29 -25.46
N THR A 875 -15.94 -7.16 -26.47
CA THR A 875 -16.28 -8.56 -26.28
C THR A 875 -15.10 -9.46 -26.61
N ALA A 876 -15.01 -10.61 -25.96
CA ALA A 876 -14.14 -11.68 -26.45
C ALA A 876 -14.76 -12.33 -27.70
N GLY A 877 -14.01 -12.35 -28.79
CA GLY A 877 -14.45 -12.89 -30.08
C GLY A 877 -14.17 -14.39 -30.23
N PRO A 878 -14.63 -15.02 -31.33
CA PRO A 878 -14.33 -16.41 -31.62
C PRO A 878 -12.82 -16.71 -31.66
N GLY A 879 -11.99 -15.75 -32.06
CA GLY A 879 -10.54 -15.89 -32.10
C GLY A 879 -9.88 -15.97 -30.71
N ALA A 880 -10.54 -15.48 -29.66
CA ALA A 880 -10.08 -15.63 -28.27
C ALA A 880 -10.14 -17.08 -27.78
N ASN A 881 -10.90 -17.95 -28.47
CA ASN A 881 -11.10 -19.36 -28.08
C ASN A 881 -11.44 -19.52 -26.60
N VAL A 882 -12.31 -18.66 -26.05
CA VAL A 882 -12.62 -18.65 -24.62
C VAL A 882 -13.10 -20.02 -24.15
N GLN A 883 -12.41 -20.62 -23.18
CA GLN A 883 -12.79 -21.88 -22.55
C GLN A 883 -13.06 -21.70 -21.06
N PRO A 884 -14.08 -22.35 -20.49
CA PRO A 884 -14.19 -22.51 -19.04
C PRO A 884 -12.96 -23.23 -18.48
N ALA A 885 -12.39 -22.75 -17.38
CA ALA A 885 -11.16 -23.32 -16.81
C ALA A 885 -11.33 -24.78 -16.35
N THR A 886 -12.54 -25.20 -15.99
CA THR A 886 -12.87 -26.60 -15.65
C THR A 886 -12.73 -27.55 -16.83
N ALA A 887 -12.97 -27.10 -18.06
CA ALA A 887 -12.77 -27.90 -19.27
C ALA A 887 -11.28 -28.03 -19.64
N ALA A 888 -10.46 -27.02 -19.33
CA ALA A 888 -9.02 -27.04 -19.61
C ALA A 888 -8.24 -28.04 -18.74
N ARG A 889 -8.72 -28.36 -17.52
CA ARG A 889 -8.12 -29.41 -16.66
C ARG A 889 -8.30 -30.83 -17.21
N GLU A 890 -9.36 -31.12 -17.96
CA GLU A 890 -9.58 -32.46 -18.52
C GLU A 890 -8.62 -32.75 -19.68
N ASP A 891 -8.25 -31.74 -20.47
CA ASP A 891 -7.28 -31.89 -21.56
C ASP A 891 -5.84 -32.03 -21.05
N LEU A 892 -5.50 -31.43 -19.91
CA LEU A 892 -4.18 -31.53 -19.26
C LEU A 892 -3.87 -32.90 -18.63
N VAL A 893 -4.89 -33.76 -18.43
CA VAL A 893 -4.70 -35.14 -17.94
C VAL A 893 -4.50 -36.14 -19.10
N SER A 894 -4.57 -35.68 -20.36
CA SER A 894 -4.62 -36.54 -21.54
C SER A 894 -3.39 -36.55 -22.46
N VAL A 895 -2.25 -35.96 -22.07
CA VAL A 895 -1.01 -35.96 -22.88
C VAL A 895 0.15 -36.68 -22.19
#